data_AF-A0AAU1D6X5-F1
#
_entry.id   AF-A0AAU1D6X5-F1
#
_cell.length_a   1.000
_cell.length_b   1.000
_cell.length_c   1.000
_cell.angle_alpha   90.00
_cell.angle_beta   90.00
_cell.angle_gamma   90.00
#
_symmetry.space_group_name_H-M   'P 1'
#
loop_
_entity.id
_entity.type
_entity.pdbx_description
1 polymer ?
#
loop_
_entity_poly.entity_id
_entity_poly.type
_entity_poly.pdbx_seq_one_letter_code
_entity_poly.pdbx_strand_id
1 'polypeptide(L)'
;MSSAYSFLPWLRRGIATQISADPGSAARAGIEVKLRIDGTPRTAGAILTQEVGHNVQLYGPGDVIGIDPRAVVRTEPRDWVTNFDPNYLAFIEFYEEDYCWRYSPAVPNATTGRLAPWLALIVLTEEEFEDAGMPPGRPLPFITVDDLATLPPPDQVGAFAHVHVNREITSGHTATNDMAAVLPQLAATLGENPDLACSRLMCPRRLDPVVAYHAFLVPAFETGRLAGLGRDPAGAPGALHSSWSPYSGRPEPGNIPVYHRFSFRTAPTGDFEYLVRLLKPRPSDARVGNRDMDTQEPGAGLPPATPTDPGLDRVLRLGGALKVPESSLSPAELDEQNKYENWDEPYPHPFQTALATLINLSQTYTQEQPLTAHQQIAAGPVDLASVVDAGPDPLVTPPLYGRWHALTSRLLTDESGNPLPHPRNWVHELNLDPRFRAAAGIGARVVREHQEEYMQAAWAQIGDVLEANKRIRGAQVAREVSHALHSGHLKTLNQVAPAQVLAMTAPVHSRVVTDAAIAGSGVAANDAAPLDTAELVSVAAQFARSRIAAAPVSPAMRRQTRPGSRLMRRLPPLGDGGGGDLVQDGAPPPSLLDRINRDQVRAAPRKVAPPAVTTVDNLESELEGPIIGVSDAGEGVSGARGPGGMTATGGTVLVPNPVPGLPNSSDFVISLPGEGVTPHAGGTDSPEATRFKQALNAAYGVFNGSAIAGQTPERKAVNLTAIGTGTLDGLHPDRTIPRRVLAGIHYPHSNEMDLSPESDRASPAPRPRALLPTPATMVEAMAYPVIDLPMFQPLIDLSNEFFLPNLNLVPRDSITLLETNQRFIESYMVGLNHEMARELLWREYPTDQRGTPFAQFWDVRGVRSKPGESAQERRERLLDIPSIDTWTAESELGDHDNREINGEKDDELVLVIRGELLKKYPTTVVYAHRAEWLPGPGGTPDPSLGRKLMDLDPAATEPSEDIVKLPLYEAKAAPDIYFFGFDLDEDEARGDSGEHPNDDAGWFFVLKERPGDPRFGLDINREGKLQVWNDLAWPDVLTGPPSGAPRYLKLDASTPALALEAPTTPGNVKAEQYTEDKDILWSAQIGAGDLAYILYQAPVLVAVHAREMLRDG
;
A
#
# COMPACT_ATOMS: atom_id res chain seq x y z
N MET A 1 -6.83 17.11 16.06
CA MET A 1 -6.02 17.35 17.29
C MET A 1 -5.88 18.85 17.51
N SER A 2 -6.33 19.34 18.66
CA SER A 2 -5.98 20.69 19.13
C SER A 2 -4.48 20.72 19.42
N SER A 3 -3.74 21.58 18.71
CA SER A 3 -2.33 21.86 19.02
C SER A 3 -2.29 22.84 20.19
N ALA A 4 -2.14 22.34 21.41
CA ALA A 4 -2.01 23.17 22.60
C ALA A 4 -0.52 23.41 22.92
N TYR A 5 -0.14 24.66 23.15
CA TYR A 5 1.22 25.05 23.53
C TYR A 5 1.25 25.58 24.96
N SER A 6 2.36 25.37 25.65
CA SER A 6 2.62 25.96 26.97
C SER A 6 4.00 26.57 27.02
N PHE A 7 4.11 27.74 27.65
CA PHE A 7 5.34 28.52 27.73
C PHE A 7 5.77 28.72 29.18
N LEU A 8 6.98 28.26 29.54
CA LEU A 8 7.57 28.57 30.85
C LEU A 8 8.60 29.68 30.72
N PRO A 9 8.71 30.62 31.67
CA PRO A 9 9.64 31.74 31.58
C PRO A 9 11.11 31.31 31.62
N TRP A 10 11.44 30.20 32.29
CA TRP A 10 12.77 29.59 32.30
C TRP A 10 12.74 28.19 32.93
N LEU A 11 13.78 27.40 32.69
CA LEU A 11 14.03 26.13 33.39
C LEU A 11 15.51 25.99 33.73
N ARG A 12 15.80 25.47 34.93
CA ARG A 12 17.14 25.01 35.32
C ARG A 12 17.07 23.59 35.84
N ARG A 13 18.09 22.80 35.55
CA ARG A 13 18.21 21.41 36.01
C ARG A 13 19.48 21.22 36.84
N GLY A 14 19.49 20.16 37.66
CA GLY A 14 20.66 19.77 38.44
C GLY A 14 21.11 20.80 39.47
N ILE A 15 22.41 20.94 39.64
CA ILE A 15 23.02 21.73 40.72
C ILE A 15 22.83 23.25 40.57
N ALA A 16 22.59 23.73 39.35
CA ALA A 16 22.34 25.15 39.06
C ALA A 16 21.01 25.65 39.67
N THR A 17 20.10 24.75 40.05
CA THR A 17 18.88 25.09 40.80
C THR A 17 19.17 25.62 42.20
N GLN A 18 20.37 25.36 42.74
CA GLN A 18 20.78 25.78 44.08
C GLN A 18 21.39 27.19 44.11
N ILE A 19 21.50 27.87 42.95
CA ILE A 19 21.93 29.28 42.88
C ILE A 19 20.82 30.16 43.46
N SER A 20 20.99 30.59 44.69
CA SER A 20 19.98 31.35 45.45
C SER A 20 20.39 32.80 45.76
N ALA A 21 21.62 33.19 45.42
CA ALA A 21 22.15 34.53 45.68
C ALA A 21 22.93 35.07 44.48
N ASP A 22 22.95 36.40 44.36
CA ASP A 22 23.74 37.13 43.37
C ASP A 22 25.25 36.92 43.63
N PRO A 23 26.05 36.54 42.61
CA PRO A 23 27.50 36.38 42.74
C PRO A 23 28.26 37.70 42.99
N GLY A 24 27.63 38.85 42.87
CA GLY A 24 28.24 40.16 43.07
C GLY A 24 29.37 40.40 42.08
N SER A 25 30.57 40.73 42.59
CA SER A 25 31.78 40.93 41.77
C SER A 25 32.54 39.63 41.47
N ALA A 26 32.06 38.46 41.93
CA ALA A 26 32.70 37.20 41.60
C ALA A 26 32.57 36.89 40.11
N ALA A 27 33.59 36.22 39.53
CA ALA A 27 33.58 35.81 38.13
C ALA A 27 32.66 34.61 37.84
N ARG A 28 32.26 33.86 38.88
CA ARG A 28 31.40 32.67 38.80
C ARG A 28 30.36 32.66 39.92
N ALA A 29 29.23 32.01 39.66
CA ALA A 29 28.26 31.66 40.71
C ALA A 29 28.83 30.57 41.62
N GLY A 30 28.53 30.68 42.92
CA GLY A 30 28.94 29.71 43.92
C GLY A 30 27.75 29.16 44.70
N ILE A 31 27.87 27.92 45.14
CA ILE A 31 26.91 27.27 46.03
C ILE A 31 27.61 26.72 47.27
N GLU A 32 26.94 26.74 48.41
CA GLU A 32 27.45 26.13 49.62
C GLU A 32 27.07 24.65 49.63
N VAL A 33 28.07 23.76 49.53
CA VAL A 33 27.90 22.32 49.71
C VAL A 33 28.14 21.98 51.17
N LYS A 34 27.11 21.43 51.83
CA LYS A 34 27.18 21.01 53.23
C LYS A 34 27.44 19.51 53.30
N LEU A 35 28.52 19.12 53.99
CA LEU A 35 28.90 17.74 54.24
C LEU A 35 28.67 17.43 55.72
N ARG A 36 27.82 16.44 55.99
CA ARG A 36 27.63 15.90 57.35
C ARG A 36 28.64 14.77 57.57
N ILE A 37 29.51 14.95 58.56
CA ILE A 37 30.51 13.97 58.96
C ILE A 37 30.06 13.34 60.27
N ASP A 38 29.80 12.04 60.25
CA ASP A 38 29.44 11.27 61.45
C ASP A 38 30.66 10.42 61.90
N GLY A 39 31.23 10.77 63.04
CA GLY A 39 32.32 10.04 63.69
C GLY A 39 31.80 8.99 64.64
N THR A 40 32.15 7.72 64.40
CA THR A 40 31.87 6.63 65.34
C THR A 40 32.86 6.67 66.51
N PRO A 41 32.39 6.74 67.75
CA PRO A 41 33.26 6.83 68.91
C PRO A 41 33.99 5.49 69.15
N ARG A 42 35.28 5.56 69.51
CA ARG A 42 36.12 4.37 69.78
C ARG A 42 35.82 3.68 71.13
N THR A 43 35.00 4.30 71.96
CA THR A 43 34.53 3.77 73.25
C THR A 43 33.05 4.12 73.39
N ALA A 44 32.27 3.36 74.20
CA ALA A 44 30.82 3.54 74.32
C ALA A 44 30.41 5.01 74.52
N GLY A 45 29.76 5.60 73.51
CA GLY A 45 29.40 7.01 73.42
C GLY A 45 28.50 7.29 72.21
N ALA A 46 27.94 8.49 72.12
CA ALA A 46 27.09 8.92 71.00
C ALA A 46 27.92 9.25 69.76
N ILE A 47 27.33 9.07 68.56
CA ILE A 47 27.93 9.47 67.28
C ILE A 47 28.21 10.99 67.31
N LEU A 48 29.44 11.37 66.98
CA LEU A 48 29.84 12.77 66.83
C LEU A 48 29.45 13.22 65.42
N THR A 49 28.40 14.03 65.31
CA THR A 49 28.01 14.65 64.03
C THR A 49 28.61 16.05 63.92
N GLN A 50 29.31 16.35 62.82
CA GLN A 50 29.79 17.68 62.47
C GLN A 50 29.34 18.04 61.05
N GLU A 51 28.77 19.24 60.87
CA GLU A 51 28.47 19.78 59.54
C GLU A 51 29.62 20.68 59.07
N VAL A 52 30.10 20.47 57.84
CA VAL A 52 31.15 21.27 57.19
C VAL A 52 30.59 21.86 55.89
N GLY A 53 30.54 23.18 55.78
CA GLY A 53 30.17 23.89 54.56
C GLY A 53 31.39 24.25 53.72
N HIS A 54 31.34 24.00 52.41
CA HIS A 54 32.33 24.45 51.44
C HIS A 54 31.66 25.13 50.26
N ASN A 55 32.08 26.36 49.92
CA ASN A 55 31.62 27.04 48.73
C ASN A 55 32.31 26.48 47.48
N VAL A 56 31.51 25.95 46.56
CA VAL A 56 31.96 25.40 45.28
C VAL A 56 31.50 26.34 44.16
N GLN A 57 32.41 26.67 43.24
CA GLN A 57 32.08 27.45 42.05
C GLN A 57 31.48 26.55 40.97
N LEU A 58 30.44 27.04 40.31
CA LEU A 58 29.83 26.38 39.16
C LEU A 58 30.43 26.92 37.86
N TYR A 59 30.43 26.08 36.82
CA TYR A 59 30.78 26.52 35.46
C TYR A 59 29.80 27.62 35.01
N GLY A 60 30.35 28.70 34.46
CA GLY A 60 29.60 29.85 33.99
C GLY A 60 29.93 30.23 32.54
N PRO A 61 29.46 31.40 32.07
CA PRO A 61 29.62 31.82 30.67
C PRO A 61 31.10 31.97 30.26
N GLY A 62 31.96 32.36 31.21
CA GLY A 62 33.41 32.50 30.99
C GLY A 62 34.17 31.17 30.83
N ASP A 63 33.51 30.03 31.04
CA ASP A 63 34.08 28.69 30.86
C ASP A 63 33.71 28.07 29.52
N VAL A 64 32.89 28.76 28.72
CA VAL A 64 32.39 28.29 27.43
C VAL A 64 33.08 29.07 26.31
N ILE A 65 33.73 28.34 25.40
CA ILE A 65 34.40 28.90 24.22
C ILE A 65 33.88 28.28 22.91
N GLY A 66 32.65 27.77 22.94
CA GLY A 66 31.99 27.14 21.80
C GLY A 66 30.79 26.30 22.24
N ILE A 67 29.91 26.00 21.29
CA ILE A 67 28.78 25.09 21.47
C ILE A 67 28.82 23.99 20.41
N ASP A 68 28.21 22.84 20.68
CA ASP A 68 27.96 21.85 19.62
C ASP A 68 26.85 22.40 18.70
N PRO A 69 27.08 22.52 17.37
CA PRO A 69 26.04 22.96 16.44
C PRO A 69 24.77 22.11 16.48
N ARG A 70 24.86 20.84 16.90
CA ARG A 70 23.69 19.95 17.06
C ARG A 70 22.76 20.36 18.20
N ALA A 71 23.20 21.22 19.12
CA ALA A 71 22.34 21.77 20.15
C ALA A 71 21.25 22.67 19.54
N VAL A 72 21.53 23.30 18.39
CA VAL A 72 20.56 24.07 17.61
C VAL A 72 19.75 23.11 16.75
N VAL A 73 18.45 22.99 17.05
CA VAL A 73 17.52 22.11 16.31
C VAL A 73 16.89 22.85 15.14
N ARG A 74 16.59 24.13 15.35
CA ARG A 74 15.94 24.99 14.35
C ARG A 74 16.40 26.43 14.47
N THR A 75 16.60 27.07 13.33
CA THR A 75 16.67 28.52 13.21
C THR A 75 15.46 28.99 12.44
N GLU A 76 14.85 30.08 12.89
CA GLU A 76 13.83 30.79 12.15
C GLU A 76 14.27 32.26 12.11
N PRO A 77 14.51 32.85 10.95
CA PRO A 77 14.44 32.26 9.61
C PRO A 77 15.39 31.08 9.38
N ARG A 78 15.08 30.21 8.42
CA ARG A 78 16.04 29.20 7.94
C ARG A 78 17.22 29.91 7.29
N ASP A 79 18.42 29.36 7.46
CA ASP A 79 19.61 29.90 6.82
C ASP A 79 19.45 29.97 5.29
N TRP A 80 19.88 31.09 4.70
CA TRP A 80 19.77 31.45 3.28
C TRP A 80 18.37 31.70 2.73
N VAL A 81 17.32 31.74 3.55
CA VAL A 81 15.98 32.10 3.04
C VAL A 81 15.98 33.54 2.53
N THR A 82 15.43 33.76 1.33
CA THR A 82 15.50 35.07 0.66
C THR A 82 14.22 35.90 0.76
N ASN A 83 13.17 35.34 1.35
CA ASN A 83 11.81 35.88 1.37
C ASN A 83 11.11 35.71 2.72
N PHE A 84 11.85 35.83 3.83
CA PHE A 84 11.28 35.77 5.18
C PHE A 84 10.31 36.93 5.45
N ASP A 85 9.27 36.70 6.24
CA ASP A 85 8.29 37.74 6.53
C ASP A 85 8.82 38.74 7.57
N PRO A 86 8.77 40.06 7.29
CA PRO A 86 9.33 41.06 8.18
C PRO A 86 8.49 41.30 9.45
N ASN A 87 7.28 40.74 9.54
CA ASN A 87 6.40 40.82 10.71
C ASN A 87 6.85 39.90 11.86
N TYR A 88 7.56 38.81 11.54
CA TYR A 88 8.04 37.83 12.52
C TYR A 88 9.42 38.19 13.10
N LEU A 89 9.68 37.69 14.30
CA LEU A 89 10.94 37.76 15.02
C LEU A 89 11.84 36.57 14.63
N ALA A 90 13.14 36.81 14.56
CA ALA A 90 14.11 35.74 14.43
C ALA A 90 14.33 35.02 15.77
N PHE A 91 14.47 33.70 15.76
CA PHE A 91 14.72 32.88 16.93
C PHE A 91 15.56 31.63 16.63
N ILE A 92 16.09 31.04 17.69
CA ILE A 92 16.77 29.74 17.72
C ILE A 92 16.04 28.83 18.70
N GLU A 93 15.83 27.58 18.32
CA GLU A 93 15.38 26.51 19.21
C GLU A 93 16.54 25.57 19.54
N PHE A 94 16.68 25.27 20.84
CA PHE A 94 17.63 24.30 21.36
C PHE A 94 16.89 23.06 21.86
N TYR A 95 17.45 21.88 21.58
CA TYR A 95 16.83 20.60 21.95
C TYR A 95 16.55 20.51 23.46
N GLU A 96 17.52 20.92 24.28
CA GLU A 96 17.39 20.85 25.74
C GLU A 96 16.66 22.08 26.30
N GLU A 97 15.74 21.85 27.23
CA GLU A 97 14.81 22.86 27.75
C GLU A 97 15.48 23.84 28.73
N ASP A 98 16.60 23.47 29.33
CA ASP A 98 17.39 24.33 30.23
C ASP A 98 18.55 25.05 29.53
N TYR A 99 18.77 24.80 28.23
CA TYR A 99 20.00 25.21 27.52
C TYR A 99 20.27 26.71 27.63
N CYS A 100 19.25 27.56 27.45
CA CYS A 100 19.36 29.02 27.55
C CYS A 100 19.84 29.52 28.94
N TRP A 101 19.62 28.76 30.02
CA TRP A 101 19.95 29.17 31.40
C TRP A 101 20.95 28.26 32.11
N ARG A 102 21.42 27.20 31.45
CA ARG A 102 22.33 26.18 32.01
C ARG A 102 23.59 26.76 32.64
N TYR A 103 24.21 27.73 31.98
CA TYR A 103 25.41 28.43 32.46
C TYR A 103 25.12 29.85 32.96
N SER A 104 23.84 30.20 33.18
CA SER A 104 23.50 31.52 33.67
C SER A 104 23.88 31.66 35.16
N PRO A 105 24.67 32.68 35.54
CA PRO A 105 25.03 32.94 36.93
C PRO A 105 23.98 33.75 37.70
N ALA A 106 22.90 34.19 37.04
CA ALA A 106 21.88 35.06 37.62
C ALA A 106 20.90 34.32 38.55
N VAL A 107 20.18 35.08 39.38
CA VAL A 107 18.96 34.63 40.07
C VAL A 107 17.73 35.20 39.37
N PRO A 108 16.55 34.55 39.46
CA PRO A 108 15.32 35.08 38.88
C PRO A 108 14.98 36.45 39.49
N ASN A 109 14.56 37.39 38.64
CA ASN A 109 14.14 38.71 39.08
C ASN A 109 12.81 38.60 39.86
N ALA A 110 12.80 39.05 41.12
CA ALA A 110 11.64 38.88 42.00
C ALA A 110 10.38 39.65 41.55
N THR A 111 10.52 40.69 40.72
CA THR A 111 9.39 41.50 40.24
C THR A 111 8.81 40.96 38.93
N THR A 112 9.67 40.55 38.00
CA THR A 112 9.25 40.13 36.65
C THR A 112 9.21 38.61 36.45
N GLY A 113 9.77 37.84 37.38
CA GLY A 113 9.94 36.38 37.26
C GLY A 113 10.95 35.94 36.19
N ARG A 114 11.56 36.88 35.46
CA ARG A 114 12.51 36.62 34.37
C ARG A 114 13.86 36.16 34.89
N LEU A 115 14.54 35.32 34.11
CA LEU A 115 15.91 34.89 34.38
C LEU A 115 16.79 35.20 33.16
N ALA A 116 17.90 35.90 33.37
CA ALA A 116 18.80 36.25 32.28
C ALA A 116 19.45 34.99 31.67
N PRO A 117 19.29 34.72 30.36
CA PRO A 117 19.99 33.64 29.69
C PRO A 117 21.49 33.94 29.58
N TRP A 118 22.31 32.90 29.45
CA TRP A 118 23.76 33.10 29.21
C TRP A 118 24.10 33.39 27.74
N LEU A 119 23.10 33.25 26.87
CA LEU A 119 23.13 33.48 25.43
C LEU A 119 22.20 34.62 25.05
N ALA A 120 22.53 35.32 23.97
CA ALA A 120 21.64 36.27 23.32
C ALA A 120 21.66 36.05 21.81
N LEU A 121 20.50 36.26 21.18
CA LEU A 121 20.38 36.29 19.72
C LEU A 121 20.34 37.75 19.28
N ILE A 122 21.33 38.16 18.50
CA ILE A 122 21.40 39.49 17.90
C ILE A 122 21.22 39.37 16.39
N VAL A 123 20.45 40.28 15.80
CA VAL A 123 20.21 40.33 14.36
C VAL A 123 20.67 41.69 13.86
N LEU A 124 21.55 41.70 12.87
CA LEU A 124 22.20 42.90 12.33
C LEU A 124 22.12 42.92 10.79
N THR A 125 22.05 44.11 10.20
CA THR A 125 22.23 44.28 8.75
C THR A 125 23.71 44.22 8.39
N GLU A 126 24.03 44.02 7.11
CA GLU A 126 25.43 44.02 6.63
C GLU A 126 26.17 45.36 6.85
N GLU A 127 25.45 46.44 7.10
CA GLU A 127 26.02 47.78 7.36
C GLU A 127 26.34 48.02 8.86
N GLU A 128 25.83 47.17 9.75
CA GLU A 128 25.91 47.37 11.21
C GLU A 128 27.07 46.61 11.87
N PHE A 129 27.79 45.76 11.12
CA PHE A 129 28.94 45.01 11.64
C PHE A 129 30.02 44.81 10.59
N GLU A 130 31.26 44.64 11.06
CA GLU A 130 32.37 44.12 10.26
C GLU A 130 32.66 42.67 10.65
N ASP A 131 32.78 41.78 9.67
CA ASP A 131 33.11 40.37 9.89
C ASP A 131 34.63 40.19 9.98
N ALA A 132 35.14 39.87 11.16
CA ALA A 132 36.56 39.63 11.37
C ALA A 132 36.95 38.15 11.17
N GLY A 133 35.98 37.26 10.91
CA GLY A 133 36.20 35.82 10.73
C GLY A 133 36.87 35.17 11.93
N MET A 134 37.72 34.16 11.68
CA MET A 134 38.50 33.45 12.71
C MET A 134 39.99 33.81 12.61
N PRO A 135 40.43 34.93 13.22
CA PRO A 135 41.83 35.33 13.13
C PRO A 135 42.76 34.41 13.95
N PRO A 136 44.04 34.26 13.54
CA PRO A 136 44.99 33.39 14.21
C PRO A 136 45.16 33.74 15.70
N GLY A 137 45.04 32.74 16.58
CA GLY A 137 45.27 32.90 18.02
C GLY A 137 44.06 33.32 18.85
N ARG A 138 42.86 33.43 18.24
CA ARG A 138 41.58 33.59 18.96
C ARG A 138 40.83 32.25 19.04
N PRO A 139 40.06 31.98 20.11
CA PRO A 139 39.32 30.72 20.24
C PRO A 139 38.04 30.68 19.39
N LEU A 140 37.40 31.83 19.14
CA LEU A 140 36.16 31.92 18.37
C LEU A 140 36.25 32.99 17.27
N PRO A 141 35.42 32.86 16.20
CA PRO A 141 35.17 33.97 15.30
C PRO A 141 34.44 35.11 16.03
N PHE A 142 34.63 36.35 15.57
CA PHE A 142 33.94 37.51 16.15
C PHE A 142 33.54 38.51 15.07
N ILE A 143 32.52 39.31 15.40
CA ILE A 143 32.12 40.49 14.64
C ILE A 143 32.51 41.75 15.40
N THR A 144 32.75 42.83 14.67
CA THR A 144 32.97 44.16 15.25
C THR A 144 31.73 45.01 15.02
N VAL A 145 31.15 45.53 16.10
CA VAL A 145 29.99 46.42 16.10
C VAL A 145 30.43 47.78 16.64
N ASP A 146 30.40 48.80 15.79
CA ASP A 146 30.86 50.15 16.15
C ASP A 146 29.89 50.86 17.09
N ASP A 147 28.58 50.77 16.81
CA ASP A 147 27.53 51.33 17.66
C ASP A 147 26.81 50.24 18.45
N LEU A 148 27.18 50.06 19.72
CA LEU A 148 26.53 49.07 20.59
C LEU A 148 25.05 49.38 20.88
N ALA A 149 24.54 50.57 20.57
CA ALA A 149 23.11 50.86 20.65
C ALA A 149 22.30 50.12 19.57
N THR A 150 22.96 49.55 18.55
CA THR A 150 22.36 48.64 17.57
C THR A 150 22.04 47.26 18.13
N LEU A 151 22.50 46.93 19.34
CA LEU A 151 22.23 45.66 20.03
C LEU A 151 20.98 45.77 20.92
N PRO A 152 20.31 44.64 21.24
CA PRO A 152 19.14 44.67 22.12
C PRO A 152 19.47 45.21 23.51
N PRO A 153 18.52 45.85 24.23
CA PRO A 153 18.74 46.33 25.59
C PRO A 153 19.22 45.19 26.52
N PRO A 154 20.41 45.31 27.14
CA PRO A 154 21.07 44.20 27.82
C PRO A 154 20.30 43.68 29.04
N ASP A 155 19.57 44.55 29.72
CA ASP A 155 18.74 44.24 30.89
C ASP A 155 17.43 43.52 30.51
N GLN A 156 17.07 43.47 29.24
CA GLN A 156 15.79 42.95 28.75
C GLN A 156 15.91 41.63 27.99
N VAL A 157 17.12 41.16 27.70
CA VAL A 157 17.36 39.89 26.96
C VAL A 157 16.66 38.71 27.62
N GLY A 158 16.52 38.71 28.95
CA GLY A 158 15.81 37.66 29.70
C GLY A 158 14.30 37.60 29.49
N ALA A 159 13.69 38.57 28.79
CA ALA A 159 12.28 38.50 28.40
C ALA A 159 12.07 37.66 27.13
N PHE A 160 13.10 37.52 26.29
CA PHE A 160 13.00 36.91 24.95
C PHE A 160 13.58 35.48 24.91
N ALA A 161 13.61 34.81 26.07
CA ALA A 161 13.94 33.40 26.18
C ALA A 161 12.85 32.68 26.99
N HIS A 162 12.38 31.53 26.52
CA HIS A 162 11.35 30.73 27.20
C HIS A 162 11.53 29.25 26.91
N VAL A 163 10.89 28.40 27.72
CA VAL A 163 10.72 26.98 27.41
C VAL A 163 9.40 26.82 26.67
N HIS A 164 9.45 26.13 25.53
CA HIS A 164 8.29 25.85 24.69
C HIS A 164 7.92 24.39 24.85
N VAL A 165 6.67 24.10 25.19
CA VAL A 165 6.13 22.75 25.35
C VAL A 165 4.96 22.55 24.37
N ASN A 166 5.01 21.50 23.57
CA ASN A 166 4.03 21.14 22.54
C ASN A 166 2.77 20.46 23.09
N ARG A 167 2.45 20.73 24.37
CA ARG A 167 1.27 20.24 25.08
C ARG A 167 0.84 21.22 26.16
N GLU A 168 -0.42 21.12 26.55
CA GLU A 168 -0.94 21.80 27.73
C GLU A 168 -0.40 21.16 29.03
N ILE A 169 0.12 22.00 29.92
CA ILE A 169 0.63 21.59 31.26
C ILE A 169 0.05 22.42 32.41
N THR A 170 -1.00 23.21 32.14
CA THR A 170 -1.59 24.18 33.07
C THR A 170 -2.97 23.77 33.61
N SER A 171 -3.48 22.60 33.22
CA SER A 171 -4.78 22.04 33.66
C SER A 171 -5.97 23.00 33.48
N GLY A 172 -6.19 23.51 32.27
CA GLY A 172 -7.36 24.33 31.90
C GLY A 172 -7.27 25.80 32.32
N HIS A 173 -6.10 26.28 32.72
CA HIS A 173 -5.86 27.70 33.03
C HIS A 173 -4.97 28.32 31.94
N THR A 174 -5.35 29.52 31.46
CA THR A 174 -4.54 30.26 30.49
C THR A 174 -3.18 30.67 31.06
N ALA A 175 -3.12 31.05 32.35
CA ALA A 175 -1.88 31.34 33.06
C ALA A 175 -1.95 30.84 34.51
N THR A 176 -0.84 30.28 35.02
CA THR A 176 -0.73 29.82 36.41
C THR A 176 0.66 30.06 36.99
N ASN A 177 0.72 30.44 38.26
CA ASN A 177 1.96 30.59 39.03
C ASN A 177 2.26 29.37 39.92
N ASP A 178 1.41 28.33 39.90
CA ASP A 178 1.59 27.14 40.73
C ASP A 178 2.57 26.14 40.09
N MET A 179 3.87 26.40 40.28
CA MET A 179 4.92 25.52 39.76
C MET A 179 4.95 24.13 40.42
N ALA A 180 4.33 23.96 41.60
CA ALA A 180 4.23 22.65 42.24
C ALA A 180 3.26 21.72 41.48
N ALA A 181 2.27 22.29 40.79
CA ALA A 181 1.37 21.56 39.90
C ALA A 181 1.97 21.36 38.49
N VAL A 182 2.65 22.38 37.95
CA VAL A 182 3.17 22.38 36.56
C VAL A 182 4.38 21.46 36.38
N LEU A 183 5.37 21.49 37.30
CA LEU A 183 6.62 20.75 37.13
C LEU A 183 6.44 19.22 37.05
N PRO A 184 5.55 18.57 37.83
CA PRO A 184 5.24 17.15 37.65
C PRO A 184 4.65 16.81 36.28
N GLN A 185 3.80 17.68 35.71
CA GLN A 185 3.22 17.47 34.38
C GLN A 185 4.24 17.64 33.26
N LEU A 186 5.13 18.64 33.39
CA LEU A 186 6.28 18.78 32.50
C LEU A 186 7.17 17.54 32.56
N ALA A 187 7.48 17.04 33.76
CA ALA A 187 8.28 15.82 33.93
C ALA A 187 7.61 14.58 33.32
N ALA A 188 6.28 14.45 33.44
CA ALA A 188 5.52 13.37 32.80
C ALA A 188 5.57 13.47 31.28
N THR A 189 5.38 14.67 30.72
CA THR A 189 5.42 14.94 29.26
C THR A 189 6.79 14.58 28.69
N LEU A 190 7.87 15.03 29.33
CA LEU A 190 9.25 14.69 28.92
C LEU A 190 9.57 13.20 29.11
N GLY A 191 8.95 12.53 30.07
CA GLY A 191 9.09 11.09 30.29
C GLY A 191 8.40 10.24 29.24
N GLU A 192 7.32 10.74 28.63
CA GLU A 192 6.62 10.10 27.51
C GLU A 192 7.38 10.29 26.20
N ASN A 193 7.71 11.54 25.86
CA ASN A 193 8.51 11.86 24.68
C ASN A 193 9.32 13.15 24.93
N PRO A 194 10.66 13.06 25.00
CA PRO A 194 11.53 14.23 25.16
C PRO A 194 11.39 15.28 24.05
N ASP A 195 10.95 14.90 22.85
CA ASP A 195 10.82 15.81 21.70
C ASP A 195 9.62 16.79 21.83
N LEU A 196 8.85 16.70 22.92
CA LEU A 196 7.70 17.56 23.18
C LEU A 196 8.04 18.90 23.84
N ALA A 197 9.30 19.15 24.19
CA ALA A 197 9.71 20.46 24.69
C ALA A 197 11.08 20.88 24.16
N CYS A 198 11.32 22.18 24.15
CA CYS A 198 12.60 22.78 23.77
C CYS A 198 12.79 24.12 24.51
N SER A 199 14.01 24.68 24.47
CA SER A 199 14.21 26.09 24.86
C SER A 199 14.36 26.97 23.63
N ARG A 200 13.76 28.16 23.68
CA ARG A 200 13.76 29.12 22.56
C ARG A 200 14.41 30.42 22.98
N LEU A 201 15.22 30.98 22.08
CA LEU A 201 15.87 32.27 22.23
C LEU A 201 15.51 33.16 21.03
N MET A 202 14.84 34.28 21.29
CA MET A 202 14.32 35.20 20.28
C MET A 202 15.11 36.50 20.26
N CYS A 203 15.23 37.13 19.09
CA CYS A 203 15.74 38.48 18.95
C CYS A 203 14.57 39.48 18.96
N PRO A 204 14.55 40.50 19.82
CA PRO A 204 13.43 41.45 19.91
C PRO A 204 13.39 42.49 18.78
N ARG A 205 14.13 42.28 17.68
CA ARG A 205 14.28 43.25 16.59
C ARG A 205 13.12 43.12 15.61
N ARG A 206 12.45 44.24 15.31
CA ARG A 206 11.58 44.35 14.14
C ARG A 206 12.44 44.36 12.88
N LEU A 207 12.09 43.50 11.93
CA LEU A 207 12.76 43.43 10.63
C LEU A 207 12.14 44.44 9.65
N ASP A 208 12.99 44.99 8.79
CA ASP A 208 12.59 45.86 7.69
C ASP A 208 12.43 45.02 6.42
N PRO A 209 11.48 45.38 5.53
CA PRO A 209 11.22 44.65 4.31
C PRO A 209 12.37 44.81 3.28
N VAL A 210 12.66 43.76 2.50
CA VAL A 210 13.65 43.76 1.41
C VAL A 210 15.10 43.98 1.88
N VAL A 211 15.41 43.65 3.14
CA VAL A 211 16.73 43.84 3.77
C VAL A 211 17.40 42.48 4.04
N ALA A 212 18.73 42.42 3.86
CA ALA A 212 19.55 41.28 4.23
C ALA A 212 20.02 41.41 5.68
N TYR A 213 19.90 40.32 6.44
CA TYR A 213 20.24 40.24 7.85
C TYR A 213 21.14 39.04 8.14
N HIS A 214 21.97 39.20 9.17
CA HIS A 214 22.69 38.13 9.83
C HIS A 214 22.25 38.02 11.28
N ALA A 215 21.92 36.80 11.70
CA ALA A 215 21.65 36.47 13.08
C ALA A 215 22.88 35.81 13.70
N PHE A 216 23.27 36.28 14.88
CA PHE A 216 24.42 35.80 15.62
C PHE A 216 24.00 35.36 17.02
N LEU A 217 24.35 34.13 17.37
CA LEU A 217 24.27 33.64 18.74
C LEU A 217 25.55 34.00 19.48
N VAL A 218 25.42 34.83 20.52
CA VAL A 218 26.56 35.44 21.22
C VAL A 218 26.43 35.23 22.75
N PRO A 219 27.53 35.26 23.51
CA PRO A 219 27.45 35.25 24.97
C PRO A 219 26.79 36.54 25.47
N ALA A 220 25.80 36.42 26.36
CA ALA A 220 25.10 37.57 26.93
C ALA A 220 25.89 38.30 28.04
N PHE A 221 26.82 37.58 28.70
CA PHE A 221 27.63 38.09 29.81
C PHE A 221 29.09 38.36 29.40
N GLU A 222 29.65 39.43 29.96
CA GLU A 222 31.01 39.91 29.67
C GLU A 222 32.09 38.87 29.94
N THR A 223 31.92 38.03 30.97
CA THR A 223 32.84 36.91 31.25
C THR A 223 32.94 35.96 30.06
N GLY A 224 31.83 35.66 29.39
CA GLY A 224 31.78 34.84 28.17
C GLY A 224 32.34 35.57 26.95
N ARG A 225 32.09 36.88 26.83
CA ARG A 225 32.69 37.69 25.75
C ARG A 225 34.22 37.67 25.84
N LEU A 226 34.78 37.90 27.02
CA LEU A 226 36.23 37.87 27.25
C LEU A 226 36.81 36.49 26.95
N ALA A 227 36.18 35.42 27.44
CA ALA A 227 36.58 34.04 27.14
C ALA A 227 36.63 33.75 25.63
N GLY A 228 35.55 34.09 24.91
CA GLY A 228 35.45 33.91 23.46
C GLY A 228 36.44 34.75 22.65
N LEU A 229 36.91 35.87 23.22
CA LEU A 229 37.97 36.69 22.64
C LEU A 229 39.38 36.23 23.04
N GLY A 230 39.52 35.16 23.85
CA GLY A 230 40.82 34.69 24.35
C GLY A 230 41.43 35.61 25.43
N ARG A 231 40.60 36.36 26.15
CA ARG A 231 40.98 37.22 27.29
C ARG A 231 40.57 36.55 28.61
N ASP A 232 41.17 37.00 29.71
CA ASP A 232 40.86 36.48 31.04
C ASP A 232 39.44 36.93 31.49
N PRO A 233 38.51 35.99 31.73
CA PRO A 233 37.16 36.31 32.21
C PRO A 233 37.13 37.04 33.55
N ALA A 234 38.18 36.92 34.38
CA ALA A 234 38.28 37.63 35.66
C ALA A 234 38.46 39.15 35.49
N GLY A 235 38.71 39.64 34.26
CA GLY A 235 38.74 41.05 33.93
C GLY A 235 37.37 41.74 33.86
N ALA A 236 36.27 40.98 33.91
CA ALA A 236 34.92 41.54 33.92
C ALA A 236 34.58 42.20 35.28
N PRO A 237 33.71 43.25 35.31
CA PRO A 237 33.26 43.86 36.57
C PRO A 237 32.53 42.91 37.54
N GLY A 238 31.96 41.81 37.01
CA GLY A 238 31.28 40.76 37.75
C GLY A 238 30.60 39.76 36.81
N ALA A 239 30.17 38.61 37.32
CA ALA A 239 29.55 37.55 36.52
C ALA A 239 28.23 37.94 35.84
N LEU A 240 27.50 38.92 36.40
CA LEU A 240 26.22 39.40 35.86
C LEU A 240 26.37 40.56 34.86
N HIS A 241 27.58 41.07 34.65
CA HIS A 241 27.77 42.21 33.74
C HIS A 241 27.52 41.77 32.29
N SER A 242 26.71 42.53 31.55
CA SER A 242 26.40 42.22 30.15
C SER A 242 27.61 42.43 29.22
N SER A 243 27.66 41.63 28.16
CA SER A 243 28.67 41.67 27.09
C SER A 243 28.77 42.99 26.34
N TRP A 244 27.72 43.81 26.31
CA TRP A 244 27.74 45.10 25.59
C TRP A 244 27.39 46.31 26.46
N SER A 245 27.33 46.14 27.78
CA SER A 245 27.23 47.27 28.71
C SER A 245 28.58 48.01 28.86
N PRO A 246 28.59 49.34 28.97
CA PRO A 246 29.83 50.10 29.14
C PRO A 246 30.40 49.97 30.56
N TYR A 247 31.72 49.85 30.68
CA TYR A 247 32.47 49.97 31.94
C TYR A 247 33.88 50.52 31.69
N SER A 248 34.49 51.08 32.73
CA SER A 248 35.81 51.71 32.63
C SER A 248 36.89 50.70 32.25
N GLY A 249 37.68 51.00 31.21
CA GLY A 249 38.78 50.14 30.76
C GLY A 249 38.38 48.88 30.01
N ARG A 250 37.15 48.81 29.47
CA ARG A 250 36.65 47.65 28.70
C ARG A 250 37.56 47.32 27.50
N PRO A 251 38.14 46.10 27.42
CA PRO A 251 39.01 45.71 26.32
C PRO A 251 38.18 45.39 25.08
N GLU A 252 38.60 45.89 23.92
CA GLU A 252 38.00 45.61 22.61
C GLU A 252 36.47 45.77 22.61
N PRO A 253 35.93 46.97 22.91
CA PRO A 253 34.52 47.16 23.26
C PRO A 253 33.52 46.80 22.14
N GLY A 254 33.93 46.88 20.87
CA GLY A 254 33.09 46.52 19.71
C GLY A 254 33.17 45.04 19.31
N ASN A 255 34.12 44.26 19.82
CA ASN A 255 34.31 42.87 19.38
C ASN A 255 33.38 41.92 20.16
N ILE A 256 32.55 41.18 19.43
CA ILE A 256 31.59 40.21 19.97
C ILE A 256 31.87 38.82 19.37
N PRO A 257 32.23 37.81 20.17
CA PRO A 257 32.46 36.46 19.69
C PRO A 257 31.14 35.77 19.32
N VAL A 258 31.19 34.90 18.30
CA VAL A 258 30.03 34.24 17.71
C VAL A 258 30.11 32.73 17.93
N TYR A 259 29.06 32.15 18.52
CA TYR A 259 28.92 30.70 18.68
C TYR A 259 28.25 30.06 17.46
N HIS A 260 27.27 30.74 16.87
CA HIS A 260 26.52 30.26 15.71
C HIS A 260 26.04 31.45 14.88
N ARG A 261 25.94 31.29 13.56
CA ARG A 261 25.51 32.31 12.60
C ARG A 261 24.59 31.69 11.56
N PHE A 262 23.55 32.43 11.20
CA PHE A 262 22.76 32.19 10.00
C PHE A 262 22.37 33.51 9.33
N SER A 263 22.00 33.46 8.06
CA SER A 263 21.72 34.62 7.21
C SER A 263 20.37 34.49 6.53
N PHE A 264 19.69 35.61 6.29
CA PHE A 264 18.41 35.62 5.62
C PHE A 264 18.11 36.99 5.00
N ARG A 265 17.12 37.03 4.11
CA ARG A 265 16.59 38.26 3.54
C ARG A 265 15.08 38.30 3.70
N THR A 266 14.56 39.49 3.99
CA THR A 266 13.12 39.71 4.16
C THR A 266 12.41 39.99 2.83
N ALA A 267 11.15 39.58 2.74
CA ALA A 267 10.25 39.89 1.64
C ALA A 267 9.71 41.35 1.72
N PRO A 268 9.11 41.89 0.65
CA PRO A 268 8.49 43.22 0.67
C PRO A 268 7.30 43.30 1.64
N THR A 269 6.36 42.36 1.50
CA THR A 269 5.19 42.09 2.34
C THR A 269 4.57 40.77 1.86
N GLY A 270 3.73 40.14 2.68
CA GLY A 270 2.92 38.99 2.28
C GLY A 270 3.18 37.75 3.11
N ASP A 271 2.80 37.82 4.38
CA ASP A 271 2.70 36.66 5.26
C ASP A 271 1.62 35.69 4.75
N PHE A 272 1.45 34.57 5.46
CA PHE A 272 0.49 33.55 5.09
C PHE A 272 -0.92 34.13 4.97
N GLU A 273 -1.36 34.91 5.96
CA GLU A 273 -2.70 35.52 5.97
C GLU A 273 -2.92 36.42 4.76
N TYR A 274 -1.95 37.29 4.44
CA TYR A 274 -2.03 38.14 3.26
C TYR A 274 -2.15 37.32 1.97
N LEU A 275 -1.33 36.28 1.80
CA LEU A 275 -1.36 35.46 0.58
C LEU A 275 -2.66 34.67 0.43
N VAL A 276 -3.23 34.19 1.53
CA VAL A 276 -4.54 33.51 1.46
C VAL A 276 -5.66 34.52 1.19
N ARG A 277 -5.66 35.70 1.82
CA ARG A 277 -6.64 36.76 1.52
C ARG A 277 -6.54 37.29 0.09
N LEU A 278 -5.38 37.15 -0.55
CA LEU A 278 -5.18 37.51 -1.94
C LEU A 278 -5.89 36.54 -2.89
N LEU A 279 -6.02 35.27 -2.51
CA LEU A 279 -6.74 34.26 -3.28
C LEU A 279 -8.24 34.59 -3.32
N LYS A 280 -8.78 34.66 -4.54
CA LYS A 280 -10.22 34.93 -4.75
C LYS A 280 -10.94 33.67 -5.24
N PRO A 281 -11.99 33.22 -4.55
CA PRO A 281 -12.84 32.14 -5.07
C PRO A 281 -13.56 32.60 -6.32
N ARG A 282 -13.52 31.78 -7.37
CA ARG A 282 -14.17 32.07 -8.65
C ARG A 282 -14.60 30.77 -9.34
N PRO A 283 -15.76 30.78 -10.03
CA PRO A 283 -16.06 29.77 -11.04
C PRO A 283 -15.03 29.77 -12.16
N SER A 284 -14.74 28.57 -12.67
CA SER A 284 -13.86 28.39 -13.83
C SER A 284 -14.51 28.94 -15.11
N ASP A 285 -13.68 29.34 -16.08
CA ASP A 285 -14.14 29.70 -17.44
C ASP A 285 -14.49 28.40 -18.18
N ALA A 286 -15.65 28.34 -18.86
CA ALA A 286 -16.14 27.14 -19.53
C ALA A 286 -15.20 26.57 -20.61
N ARG A 287 -14.20 27.34 -21.05
CA ARG A 287 -13.18 26.89 -22.02
C ARG A 287 -11.98 26.20 -21.36
N VAL A 288 -11.82 26.31 -20.03
CA VAL A 288 -10.79 25.56 -19.29
C VAL A 288 -11.07 24.07 -19.42
N GLY A 289 -10.03 23.27 -19.64
CA GLY A 289 -10.19 21.83 -19.85
C GLY A 289 -10.39 21.43 -21.31
N ASN A 290 -10.69 22.38 -22.21
CA ASN A 290 -11.04 22.11 -23.60
C ASN A 290 -10.20 22.93 -24.57
N ARG A 291 -9.77 22.34 -25.69
CA ARG A 291 -9.11 23.05 -26.79
C ARG A 291 -9.71 22.66 -28.13
N ASP A 292 -9.85 23.64 -29.00
CA ASP A 292 -10.29 23.44 -30.37
C ASP A 292 -9.32 22.51 -31.14
N MET A 293 -9.87 21.47 -31.74
CA MET A 293 -9.22 20.52 -32.61
C MET A 293 -9.86 20.61 -34.00
N ASP A 294 -9.06 21.01 -34.99
CA ASP A 294 -9.49 21.04 -36.38
C ASP A 294 -9.64 19.60 -36.91
N THR A 295 -10.84 19.28 -37.38
CA THR A 295 -11.19 17.97 -37.95
C THR A 295 -11.66 18.06 -39.41
N GLN A 296 -11.38 19.18 -40.09
CA GLN A 296 -11.76 19.39 -41.48
C GLN A 296 -10.95 18.52 -42.44
N GLU A 297 -9.64 18.40 -42.19
CA GLU A 297 -8.71 17.62 -43.02
C GLU A 297 -7.94 16.62 -42.16
N PRO A 298 -8.58 15.55 -41.66
CA PRO A 298 -7.93 14.55 -40.80
C PRO A 298 -6.82 13.75 -41.51
N GLY A 299 -6.70 13.89 -42.83
CA GLY A 299 -5.71 13.19 -43.65
C GLY A 299 -6.07 11.72 -43.89
N ALA A 300 -5.14 10.98 -44.52
CA ALA A 300 -5.28 9.54 -44.80
C ALA A 300 -6.59 9.15 -45.53
N GLY A 301 -7.14 10.04 -46.37
CA GLY A 301 -8.35 9.79 -47.15
C GLY A 301 -9.62 9.70 -46.30
N LEU A 302 -9.56 10.12 -45.04
CA LEU A 302 -10.71 10.14 -44.15
C LEU A 302 -11.61 11.35 -44.47
N PRO A 303 -12.94 11.19 -44.42
CA PRO A 303 -13.85 12.31 -44.53
C PRO A 303 -13.69 13.24 -43.31
N PRO A 304 -14.14 14.51 -43.39
CA PRO A 304 -14.14 15.41 -42.23
C PRO A 304 -14.93 14.80 -41.05
N ALA A 305 -14.43 14.95 -39.82
CA ALA A 305 -15.19 14.62 -38.62
C ALA A 305 -16.06 15.81 -38.19
N THR A 306 -16.88 16.31 -39.12
CA THR A 306 -17.74 17.46 -38.90
C THR A 306 -18.98 17.03 -38.11
N PRO A 307 -19.33 17.75 -37.04
CA PRO A 307 -20.59 17.52 -36.35
C PRO A 307 -21.79 17.68 -37.28
N THR A 308 -22.84 16.89 -37.07
CA THR A 308 -24.06 16.91 -37.90
C THR A 308 -24.83 18.24 -37.80
N ASP A 309 -24.60 19.01 -36.73
CA ASP A 309 -25.15 20.34 -36.50
C ASP A 309 -24.42 21.41 -37.35
N PRO A 310 -25.12 22.13 -38.26
CA PRO A 310 -24.55 23.21 -39.07
C PRO A 310 -23.94 24.38 -38.28
N GLY A 311 -24.24 24.49 -36.98
CA GLY A 311 -23.75 25.55 -36.09
C GLY A 311 -22.38 25.31 -35.46
N LEU A 312 -21.80 24.12 -35.61
CA LEU A 312 -20.45 23.82 -35.14
C LEU A 312 -19.46 24.05 -36.29
N ASP A 313 -18.48 24.92 -36.09
CA ASP A 313 -17.54 25.45 -37.11
C ASP A 313 -16.51 24.40 -37.61
N ARG A 314 -16.94 23.12 -37.71
CA ARG A 314 -16.16 21.94 -38.13
C ARG A 314 -14.94 21.66 -37.25
N VAL A 315 -15.07 21.95 -35.96
CA VAL A 315 -14.07 21.79 -34.91
C VAL A 315 -14.65 20.89 -33.82
N LEU A 316 -13.82 20.06 -33.20
CA LEU A 316 -14.15 19.30 -31.98
C LEU A 316 -13.38 19.87 -30.78
N ARG A 317 -13.87 19.65 -29.56
CA ARG A 317 -13.16 20.08 -28.34
C ARG A 317 -12.34 18.93 -27.75
N LEU A 318 -11.03 19.03 -27.86
CA LEU A 318 -10.08 18.11 -27.22
C LEU A 318 -9.99 18.43 -25.73
N GLY A 319 -10.40 17.48 -24.89
CA GLY A 319 -10.31 17.56 -23.43
C GLY A 319 -8.90 17.31 -22.88
N GLY A 320 -8.68 17.72 -21.63
CA GLY A 320 -7.53 17.32 -20.80
C GLY A 320 -7.92 16.36 -19.68
N ALA A 321 -7.02 16.16 -18.72
CA ALA A 321 -7.23 15.31 -17.54
C ALA A 321 -8.25 15.89 -16.54
N LEU A 322 -8.52 17.20 -16.63
CA LEU A 322 -9.51 17.91 -15.82
C LEU A 322 -10.48 18.66 -16.73
N LYS A 323 -11.75 18.76 -16.32
CA LYS A 323 -12.83 19.49 -17.00
C LYS A 323 -13.57 20.42 -16.03
N VAL A 324 -14.39 21.32 -16.57
CA VAL A 324 -15.27 22.18 -15.75
C VAL A 324 -16.51 21.37 -15.36
N PRO A 325 -16.94 21.43 -14.08
CA PRO A 325 -18.18 20.79 -13.61
C PRO A 325 -19.41 21.22 -14.41
N GLU A 326 -20.29 20.28 -14.75
CA GLU A 326 -21.46 20.57 -15.60
C GLU A 326 -22.40 21.59 -14.96
N SER A 327 -22.63 21.55 -13.64
CA SER A 327 -23.51 22.53 -12.98
C SER A 327 -22.89 23.93 -12.90
N SER A 328 -21.58 24.04 -13.08
CA SER A 328 -20.90 25.33 -13.14
C SER A 328 -21.04 26.00 -14.50
N LEU A 329 -21.65 25.33 -15.49
CA LEU A 329 -21.99 25.89 -16.79
C LEU A 329 -23.38 26.52 -16.78
N SER A 330 -23.53 27.67 -17.44
CA SER A 330 -24.86 28.21 -17.70
C SER A 330 -25.63 27.29 -18.67
N PRO A 331 -26.98 27.34 -18.71
CA PRO A 331 -27.76 26.50 -19.63
C PRO A 331 -27.33 26.63 -21.10
N ALA A 332 -26.91 27.82 -21.53
CA ALA A 332 -26.40 28.05 -22.88
C ALA A 332 -25.01 27.42 -23.13
N GLU A 333 -24.14 27.42 -22.12
CA GLU A 333 -22.82 26.78 -22.19
C GLU A 333 -22.95 25.25 -22.17
N LEU A 334 -23.86 24.70 -21.35
CA LEU A 334 -24.18 23.28 -21.31
C LEU A 334 -24.78 22.79 -22.64
N ASP A 335 -25.74 23.54 -23.20
CA ASP A 335 -26.28 23.26 -24.54
C ASP A 335 -25.19 23.28 -25.62
N GLU A 336 -24.19 24.17 -25.50
CA GLU A 336 -23.05 24.20 -26.41
C GLU A 336 -22.17 22.96 -26.24
N GLN A 337 -21.81 22.60 -25.01
CA GLN A 337 -21.01 21.41 -24.69
C GLN A 337 -21.68 20.13 -25.20
N ASN A 338 -22.98 19.97 -24.96
CA ASN A 338 -23.75 18.81 -25.40
C ASN A 338 -23.72 18.62 -26.92
N LYS A 339 -23.58 19.68 -27.72
CA LYS A 339 -23.42 19.56 -29.17
C LYS A 339 -22.06 18.97 -29.56
N TYR A 340 -21.00 19.30 -28.81
CA TYR A 340 -19.66 18.74 -29.03
C TYR A 340 -19.51 17.33 -28.45
N GLU A 341 -20.26 16.98 -27.41
CA GLU A 341 -20.27 15.60 -26.89
C GLU A 341 -21.06 14.66 -27.79
N ASN A 342 -22.20 15.11 -28.34
CA ASN A 342 -23.04 14.31 -29.23
C ASN A 342 -22.72 14.51 -30.72
N TRP A 343 -21.46 14.83 -31.05
CA TRP A 343 -21.03 15.18 -32.42
C TRP A 343 -21.17 14.02 -33.41
N ASP A 344 -21.15 12.78 -32.91
CA ASP A 344 -21.16 11.54 -33.68
C ASP A 344 -22.57 10.94 -33.86
N GLU A 345 -23.61 11.65 -33.42
CA GLU A 345 -24.99 11.25 -33.64
C GLU A 345 -25.53 11.70 -35.02
N PRO A 346 -26.19 10.81 -35.79
CA PRO A 346 -26.48 9.41 -35.49
C PRO A 346 -25.25 8.50 -35.61
N TYR A 347 -25.05 7.64 -34.60
CA TYR A 347 -23.94 6.68 -34.56
C TYR A 347 -24.15 5.43 -35.45
N PRO A 348 -23.11 4.89 -36.10
CA PRO A 348 -21.76 5.45 -36.22
C PRO A 348 -21.69 6.54 -37.29
N HIS A 349 -20.98 7.63 -37.00
CA HIS A 349 -20.75 8.72 -37.93
C HIS A 349 -19.94 8.24 -39.16
N PRO A 350 -20.11 8.84 -40.37
CA PRO A 350 -19.33 8.48 -41.56
C PRO A 350 -17.80 8.49 -41.34
N PHE A 351 -17.30 9.44 -40.54
CA PHE A 351 -15.90 9.46 -40.10
C PHE A 351 -15.50 8.20 -39.33
N GLN A 352 -16.29 7.81 -38.33
CA GLN A 352 -16.02 6.63 -37.51
C GLN A 352 -16.03 5.35 -38.36
N THR A 353 -16.95 5.24 -39.32
CA THR A 353 -17.01 4.10 -40.26
C THR A 353 -15.77 4.06 -41.16
N ALA A 354 -15.33 5.20 -41.69
CA ALA A 354 -14.12 5.31 -42.50
C ALA A 354 -12.85 4.97 -41.70
N LEU A 355 -12.74 5.48 -40.48
CA LEU A 355 -11.61 5.21 -39.59
C LEU A 355 -11.55 3.74 -39.15
N ALA A 356 -12.69 3.13 -38.80
CA ALA A 356 -12.77 1.70 -38.50
C ALA A 356 -12.28 0.86 -39.69
N THR A 357 -12.69 1.23 -40.91
CA THR A 357 -12.26 0.55 -42.15
C THR A 357 -10.75 0.63 -42.33
N LEU A 358 -10.15 1.81 -42.11
CA LEU A 358 -8.71 2.02 -42.20
C LEU A 358 -7.92 1.26 -41.13
N ILE A 359 -8.41 1.19 -39.89
CA ILE A 359 -7.77 0.44 -38.79
C ILE A 359 -7.84 -1.08 -39.05
N ASN A 360 -9.00 -1.56 -39.50
CA ASN A 360 -9.26 -2.97 -39.78
C ASN A 360 -8.39 -3.55 -40.91
N LEU A 361 -7.81 -2.71 -41.78
CA LEU A 361 -6.87 -3.13 -42.83
C LEU A 361 -5.68 -3.93 -42.29
N SER A 362 -5.15 -3.56 -41.12
CA SER A 362 -4.05 -4.29 -40.48
C SER A 362 -4.37 -5.78 -40.31
N GLN A 363 -5.59 -6.09 -39.90
CA GLN A 363 -6.07 -7.45 -39.75
C GLN A 363 -6.35 -8.08 -41.11
N THR A 364 -6.95 -7.33 -42.05
CA THR A 364 -7.25 -7.83 -43.40
C THR A 364 -5.98 -8.28 -44.14
N TYR A 365 -4.85 -7.57 -44.02
CA TYR A 365 -3.57 -7.97 -44.64
C TYR A 365 -3.01 -9.30 -44.13
N THR A 366 -3.49 -9.82 -42.99
CA THR A 366 -3.06 -11.15 -42.50
C THR A 366 -3.74 -12.30 -43.24
N GLN A 367 -4.86 -12.02 -43.92
CA GLN A 367 -5.70 -13.03 -44.57
C GLN A 367 -5.72 -12.86 -46.10
N GLU A 368 -5.66 -11.62 -46.58
CA GLU A 368 -5.78 -11.28 -48.00
C GLU A 368 -4.53 -10.59 -48.55
N GLN A 369 -4.34 -10.67 -49.86
CA GLN A 369 -3.27 -9.96 -50.55
C GLN A 369 -3.54 -8.44 -50.54
N PRO A 370 -2.53 -7.58 -50.33
CA PRO A 370 -2.74 -6.14 -50.16
C PRO A 370 -3.53 -5.48 -51.31
N LEU A 371 -3.23 -5.87 -52.57
CA LEU A 371 -3.94 -5.33 -53.73
C LEU A 371 -5.45 -5.59 -53.68
N THR A 372 -5.87 -6.78 -53.24
CA THR A 372 -7.30 -7.12 -53.10
C THR A 372 -7.96 -6.31 -51.99
N ALA A 373 -7.28 -6.18 -50.85
CA ALA A 373 -7.76 -5.38 -49.72
C ALA A 373 -7.91 -3.89 -50.10
N HIS A 374 -6.95 -3.34 -50.86
CA HIS A 374 -7.04 -1.96 -51.37
C HIS A 374 -8.23 -1.77 -52.30
N GLN A 375 -8.49 -2.72 -53.21
CA GLN A 375 -9.62 -2.65 -54.14
C GLN A 375 -10.98 -2.70 -53.42
N GLN A 376 -11.10 -3.50 -52.36
CA GLN A 376 -12.32 -3.59 -51.56
C GLN A 376 -12.64 -2.25 -50.85
N ILE A 377 -11.62 -1.57 -50.34
CA ILE A 377 -11.82 -0.32 -49.58
C ILE A 377 -11.87 0.91 -50.50
N ALA A 378 -11.24 0.87 -51.67
CA ALA A 378 -11.40 1.92 -52.69
C ALA A 378 -12.86 2.07 -53.18
N ALA A 379 -13.71 1.06 -52.94
CA ALA A 379 -15.15 1.13 -53.17
C ALA A 379 -15.96 1.59 -51.93
N GLY A 380 -15.29 1.86 -50.81
CA GLY A 380 -15.85 2.19 -49.50
C GLY A 380 -15.74 3.69 -49.14
N PRO A 381 -15.86 4.03 -47.84
CA PRO A 381 -15.93 5.42 -47.36
C PRO A 381 -14.58 6.13 -47.23
N VAL A 382 -13.46 5.46 -47.55
CA VAL A 382 -12.10 6.02 -47.47
C VAL A 382 -11.60 6.33 -48.88
N ASP A 383 -11.19 7.59 -49.13
CA ASP A 383 -10.58 7.98 -50.40
C ASP A 383 -9.11 7.55 -50.47
N LEU A 384 -8.88 6.24 -50.67
CA LEU A 384 -7.55 5.65 -50.81
C LEU A 384 -6.72 6.24 -51.96
N ALA A 385 -7.37 6.74 -53.01
CA ALA A 385 -6.70 7.33 -54.16
C ALA A 385 -5.97 8.63 -53.79
N SER A 386 -6.41 9.31 -52.73
CA SER A 386 -5.74 10.50 -52.18
C SER A 386 -4.51 10.18 -51.31
N VAL A 387 -4.36 8.92 -50.88
CA VAL A 387 -3.36 8.52 -49.86
C VAL A 387 -2.13 7.88 -50.49
N VAL A 388 -2.31 7.01 -51.48
CA VAL A 388 -1.21 6.26 -52.11
C VAL A 388 -1.57 5.86 -53.54
N ASP A 389 -0.57 5.79 -54.42
CA ASP A 389 -0.70 5.06 -55.70
C ASP A 389 -1.02 3.60 -55.33
N ALA A 390 -2.19 3.09 -55.73
CA ALA A 390 -2.76 1.80 -55.28
C ALA A 390 -1.94 0.58 -55.73
N GLY A 391 -0.74 0.44 -55.17
CA GLY A 391 0.24 -0.60 -55.46
C GLY A 391 -0.02 -1.88 -54.67
N PRO A 392 0.84 -2.90 -54.88
CA PRO A 392 0.74 -4.20 -54.20
C PRO A 392 1.28 -4.22 -52.77
N ASP A 393 1.83 -3.11 -52.26
CA ASP A 393 2.51 -3.05 -50.96
C ASP A 393 1.52 -2.72 -49.83
N PRO A 394 1.58 -3.40 -48.66
CA PRO A 394 0.66 -3.14 -47.55
C PRO A 394 0.88 -1.76 -46.95
N LEU A 395 -0.22 -1.10 -46.56
CA LEU A 395 -0.19 0.22 -45.93
C LEU A 395 0.07 0.14 -44.42
N VAL A 396 0.83 1.10 -43.90
CA VAL A 396 0.94 1.30 -42.45
C VAL A 396 -0.34 1.96 -41.96
N THR A 397 -1.18 1.19 -41.26
CA THR A 397 -2.45 1.67 -40.70
C THR A 397 -2.26 2.30 -39.33
N PRO A 398 -3.17 3.18 -38.89
CA PRO A 398 -3.21 3.62 -37.50
C PRO A 398 -3.33 2.42 -36.52
N PRO A 399 -2.73 2.47 -35.32
CA PRO A 399 -2.80 1.38 -34.35
C PRO A 399 -4.20 1.23 -33.75
N LEU A 400 -4.60 0.01 -33.38
CA LEU A 400 -5.80 -0.23 -32.57
C LEU A 400 -5.40 -0.24 -31.09
N TYR A 401 -5.58 0.88 -30.40
CA TYR A 401 -5.28 1.02 -28.98
C TYR A 401 -6.17 0.07 -28.16
N GLY A 402 -5.59 -0.59 -27.15
CA GLY A 402 -6.32 -1.57 -26.31
C GLY A 402 -6.55 -2.97 -26.91
N ARG A 403 -6.06 -3.26 -28.13
CA ARG A 403 -6.32 -4.54 -28.85
C ARG A 403 -6.05 -5.82 -28.04
N TRP A 404 -4.95 -5.86 -27.29
CA TRP A 404 -4.53 -7.06 -26.56
C TRP A 404 -5.27 -7.20 -25.23
N HIS A 405 -5.50 -6.08 -24.56
CA HIS A 405 -6.25 -6.00 -23.31
C HIS A 405 -7.68 -6.50 -23.50
N ALA A 406 -8.39 -5.93 -24.48
CA ALA A 406 -9.78 -6.26 -24.82
C ALA A 406 -9.94 -7.53 -25.67
N LEU A 407 -8.85 -8.11 -26.20
CA LEU A 407 -8.87 -9.19 -27.20
C LEU A 407 -9.66 -8.84 -28.49
N THR A 408 -9.64 -7.56 -28.88
CA THR A 408 -10.35 -7.04 -30.04
C THR A 408 -9.39 -6.85 -31.21
N SER A 409 -9.66 -7.49 -32.35
CA SER A 409 -8.85 -7.37 -33.56
C SER A 409 -9.46 -6.47 -34.65
N ARG A 410 -10.76 -6.15 -34.54
CA ARG A 410 -11.52 -5.35 -35.51
C ARG A 410 -12.56 -4.47 -34.81
N LEU A 411 -12.93 -3.35 -35.44
CA LEU A 411 -13.94 -2.39 -34.96
C LEU A 411 -15.19 -2.42 -35.86
N LEU A 412 -16.36 -2.19 -35.26
CA LEU A 412 -17.72 -2.16 -35.82
C LEU A 412 -18.22 -3.46 -36.48
N THR A 413 -17.37 -4.16 -37.23
CA THR A 413 -17.73 -5.36 -38.00
C THR A 413 -16.77 -6.51 -37.74
N ASP A 414 -17.32 -7.73 -37.71
CA ASP A 414 -16.56 -8.97 -37.62
C ASP A 414 -15.86 -9.32 -38.96
N GLU A 415 -15.18 -10.46 -39.02
CA GLU A 415 -14.51 -10.95 -40.24
C GLU A 415 -15.47 -11.26 -41.39
N SER A 416 -16.74 -11.57 -41.08
CA SER A 416 -17.79 -11.87 -42.06
C SER A 416 -18.56 -10.62 -42.50
N GLY A 417 -18.23 -9.45 -41.97
CA GLY A 417 -18.91 -8.19 -42.25
C GLY A 417 -20.21 -7.97 -41.45
N ASN A 418 -20.49 -8.79 -40.44
CA ASN A 418 -21.63 -8.57 -39.55
C ASN A 418 -21.30 -7.54 -38.47
N PRO A 419 -22.27 -6.72 -38.01
CA PRO A 419 -22.07 -5.80 -36.90
C PRO A 419 -21.68 -6.53 -35.60
N LEU A 420 -20.72 -5.96 -34.87
CA LEU A 420 -20.36 -6.43 -33.53
C LEU A 420 -21.47 -6.09 -32.50
N PRO A 421 -21.65 -6.91 -31.44
CA PRO A 421 -22.78 -6.78 -30.51
C PRO A 421 -22.75 -5.51 -29.63
N HIS A 422 -21.56 -5.00 -29.30
CA HIS A 422 -21.38 -3.78 -28.47
C HIS A 422 -20.54 -2.74 -29.23
N PRO A 423 -21.12 -2.04 -30.22
CA PRO A 423 -20.37 -1.13 -31.08
C PRO A 423 -19.98 0.18 -30.38
N ARG A 424 -20.47 0.46 -29.17
CA ARG A 424 -20.16 1.67 -28.36
C ARG A 424 -19.32 1.38 -27.11
N ASN A 425 -18.65 0.22 -27.03
CA ASN A 425 -17.82 -0.03 -25.86
C ASN A 425 -16.57 0.88 -25.82
N TRP A 426 -15.87 0.87 -24.70
CA TRP A 426 -14.68 1.71 -24.48
C TRP A 426 -13.62 1.60 -25.58
N VAL A 427 -13.43 0.43 -26.21
CA VAL A 427 -12.46 0.23 -27.30
C VAL A 427 -12.88 1.00 -28.56
N HIS A 428 -14.17 1.00 -28.86
CA HIS A 428 -14.73 1.73 -29.99
C HIS A 428 -14.67 3.23 -29.74
N GLU A 429 -15.09 3.71 -28.57
CA GLU A 429 -15.01 5.13 -28.21
C GLU A 429 -13.58 5.66 -28.28
N LEU A 430 -12.64 4.96 -27.63
CA LEU A 430 -11.22 5.31 -27.62
C LEU A 430 -10.62 5.44 -29.03
N ASN A 431 -10.97 4.53 -29.94
CA ASN A 431 -10.33 4.46 -31.25
C ASN A 431 -11.05 5.24 -32.34
N LEU A 432 -12.37 5.42 -32.24
CA LEU A 432 -13.21 6.04 -33.27
C LEU A 432 -13.49 7.52 -33.00
N ASP A 433 -13.45 7.97 -31.74
CA ASP A 433 -13.47 9.40 -31.42
C ASP A 433 -12.04 9.97 -31.54
N PRO A 434 -11.81 10.97 -32.42
CA PRO A 434 -10.49 11.55 -32.60
C PRO A 434 -9.94 12.23 -31.34
N ARG A 435 -10.80 12.70 -30.42
CA ARG A 435 -10.39 13.36 -29.16
C ARG A 435 -9.67 12.37 -28.24
N PHE A 436 -10.31 11.22 -27.98
CA PHE A 436 -9.76 10.16 -27.13
C PHE A 436 -8.60 9.42 -27.80
N ARG A 437 -8.67 9.24 -29.12
CA ARG A 437 -7.56 8.68 -29.90
C ARG A 437 -6.30 9.54 -29.83
N ALA A 438 -6.46 10.87 -29.83
CA ALA A 438 -5.34 11.80 -29.65
C ALA A 438 -4.72 11.64 -28.24
N ALA A 439 -5.53 11.52 -27.19
CA ALA A 439 -5.05 11.27 -25.83
C ALA A 439 -4.25 9.95 -25.72
N ALA A 440 -4.75 8.86 -26.31
CA ALA A 440 -4.00 7.60 -26.41
C ALA A 440 -2.69 7.74 -27.20
N GLY A 441 -2.70 8.56 -28.26
CA GLY A 441 -1.51 8.88 -29.04
C GLY A 441 -0.45 9.65 -28.24
N ILE A 442 -0.87 10.56 -27.34
CA ILE A 442 0.02 11.27 -26.41
C ILE A 442 0.62 10.30 -25.40
N GLY A 443 -0.17 9.38 -24.83
CA GLY A 443 0.34 8.31 -23.97
C GLY A 443 1.39 7.43 -24.67
N ALA A 444 1.10 7.00 -25.90
CA ALA A 444 2.06 6.25 -26.70
C ALA A 444 3.33 7.07 -27.05
N ARG A 445 3.23 8.40 -27.11
CA ARG A 445 4.41 9.27 -27.29
C ARG A 445 5.29 9.30 -26.06
N VAL A 446 4.72 9.40 -24.85
CA VAL A 446 5.47 9.38 -23.58
C VAL A 446 6.33 8.12 -23.47
N VAL A 447 5.76 6.94 -23.77
CA VAL A 447 6.54 5.69 -23.75
C VAL A 447 7.70 5.73 -24.75
N ARG A 448 7.49 6.23 -25.96
CA ARG A 448 8.57 6.32 -26.97
C ARG A 448 9.70 7.26 -26.56
N GLU A 449 9.39 8.37 -25.89
CA GLU A 449 10.40 9.31 -25.41
C GLU A 449 11.20 8.75 -24.22
N HIS A 450 10.58 7.93 -23.35
CA HIS A 450 11.19 7.36 -22.15
C HIS A 450 11.47 5.84 -22.23
N GLN A 451 11.47 5.26 -23.43
CA GLN A 451 11.48 3.81 -23.64
C GLN A 451 12.66 3.09 -22.94
N GLU A 452 13.86 3.69 -22.93
CA GLU A 452 15.04 3.06 -22.32
C GLU A 452 14.94 3.02 -20.79
N GLU A 453 14.38 4.07 -20.18
CA GLU A 453 14.17 4.16 -18.73
C GLU A 453 13.13 3.12 -18.26
N TYR A 454 11.98 3.06 -18.95
CA TYR A 454 10.93 2.11 -18.62
C TYR A 454 11.35 0.66 -18.87
N MET A 455 12.11 0.39 -19.94
CA MET A 455 12.67 -0.94 -20.18
C MET A 455 13.71 -1.32 -19.13
N GLN A 456 14.56 -0.40 -18.69
CA GLN A 456 15.50 -0.68 -17.60
C GLN A 456 14.76 -1.03 -16.30
N ALA A 457 13.71 -0.27 -15.96
CA ALA A 457 12.85 -0.55 -14.81
C ALA A 457 12.17 -1.94 -14.94
N ALA A 458 11.71 -2.31 -16.14
CA ALA A 458 11.09 -3.60 -16.39
C ALA A 458 12.08 -4.77 -16.22
N TRP A 459 13.28 -4.68 -16.79
CA TRP A 459 14.29 -5.73 -16.70
C TRP A 459 14.81 -5.95 -15.27
N ALA A 460 14.81 -4.91 -14.42
CA ALA A 460 15.19 -5.03 -13.03
C ALA A 460 14.26 -5.95 -12.21
N GLN A 461 13.02 -6.16 -12.68
CA GLN A 461 11.99 -6.91 -11.95
C GLN A 461 11.98 -8.41 -12.30
N ILE A 462 12.40 -8.80 -13.51
CA ILE A 462 12.06 -10.12 -14.08
C ILE A 462 13.02 -11.28 -13.79
N GLY A 463 14.06 -11.07 -12.98
CA GLY A 463 15.16 -12.03 -12.79
C GLY A 463 14.73 -13.49 -12.58
N ASP A 464 13.81 -13.73 -11.64
CA ASP A 464 13.36 -15.09 -11.28
C ASP A 464 12.51 -15.77 -12.36
N VAL A 465 11.73 -15.00 -13.12
CA VAL A 465 10.88 -15.52 -14.21
C VAL A 465 11.74 -16.03 -15.36
N LEU A 466 12.86 -15.35 -15.66
CA LEU A 466 13.80 -15.81 -16.69
C LEU A 466 14.46 -17.14 -16.30
N GLU A 467 14.81 -17.31 -15.02
CA GLU A 467 15.33 -18.58 -14.53
C GLU A 467 14.28 -19.70 -14.64
N ALA A 468 13.03 -19.41 -14.26
CA ALA A 468 11.92 -20.34 -14.41
C ALA A 468 11.69 -20.74 -15.88
N ASN A 469 11.66 -19.78 -16.81
CA ASN A 469 11.47 -20.04 -18.24
C ASN A 469 12.62 -20.85 -18.85
N LYS A 470 13.86 -20.64 -18.39
CA LYS A 470 14.98 -21.50 -18.78
C LYS A 470 14.76 -22.96 -18.36
N ARG A 471 14.23 -23.22 -17.16
CA ARG A 471 13.90 -24.57 -16.69
C ARG A 471 12.74 -25.17 -17.49
N ILE A 472 11.72 -24.39 -17.82
CA ILE A 472 10.56 -24.82 -18.63
C ILE A 472 11.01 -25.23 -20.05
N ARG A 473 11.80 -24.39 -20.74
CA ARG A 473 12.33 -24.71 -22.08
C ARG A 473 13.16 -26.01 -22.09
N GLY A 474 14.06 -26.16 -21.11
CA GLY A 474 14.84 -27.39 -20.97
C GLY A 474 13.95 -28.62 -20.76
N ALA A 475 12.82 -28.45 -20.08
CA ALA A 475 11.88 -29.52 -19.80
C ALA A 475 10.94 -29.83 -20.97
N GLN A 476 10.57 -28.87 -21.82
CA GLN A 476 9.89 -29.12 -23.10
C GLN A 476 10.78 -30.01 -23.99
N VAL A 477 12.07 -29.68 -24.13
CA VAL A 477 13.03 -30.52 -24.88
C VAL A 477 13.14 -31.91 -24.26
N ALA A 478 13.26 -32.01 -22.93
CA ALA A 478 13.31 -33.30 -22.24
C ALA A 478 12.04 -34.13 -22.47
N ARG A 479 10.86 -33.49 -22.57
CA ARG A 479 9.58 -34.13 -22.88
C ARG A 479 9.61 -34.76 -24.26
N GLU A 480 9.94 -34.00 -25.29
CA GLU A 480 9.96 -34.50 -26.68
C GLU A 480 10.98 -35.62 -26.88
N VAL A 481 12.20 -35.47 -26.33
CA VAL A 481 13.23 -36.52 -26.39
C VAL A 481 12.78 -37.79 -25.67
N SER A 482 12.19 -37.66 -24.48
CA SER A 482 11.69 -38.81 -23.71
C SER A 482 10.47 -39.45 -24.39
N HIS A 483 9.62 -38.67 -25.05
CA HIS A 483 8.48 -39.14 -25.83
C HIS A 483 8.93 -40.03 -26.99
N ALA A 484 9.94 -39.58 -27.75
CA ALA A 484 10.53 -40.38 -28.82
C ALA A 484 11.12 -41.71 -28.30
N LEU A 485 11.82 -41.69 -27.16
CA LEU A 485 12.37 -42.90 -26.53
C LEU A 485 11.29 -43.85 -26.00
N HIS A 486 10.24 -43.31 -25.37
CA HIS A 486 9.12 -44.07 -24.82
C HIS A 486 8.34 -44.77 -25.94
N SER A 487 7.95 -44.01 -26.98
CA SER A 487 7.20 -44.53 -28.12
C SER A 487 8.02 -45.52 -28.96
N GLY A 488 9.25 -45.17 -29.32
CA GLY A 488 10.10 -45.99 -30.18
C GLY A 488 10.59 -47.29 -29.53
N HIS A 489 11.01 -47.24 -28.25
CA HIS A 489 11.63 -48.38 -27.59
C HIS A 489 10.74 -49.06 -26.55
N LEU A 490 10.14 -48.31 -25.62
CA LEU A 490 9.44 -48.91 -24.47
C LEU A 490 8.09 -49.52 -24.84
N LYS A 491 7.30 -48.81 -25.65
CA LYS A 491 6.00 -49.29 -26.13
C LYS A 491 6.16 -50.52 -27.02
N THR A 492 7.10 -50.47 -27.96
CA THR A 492 7.47 -51.61 -28.82
C THR A 492 7.92 -52.83 -28.01
N LEU A 493 8.77 -52.61 -26.99
CA LEU A 493 9.25 -53.68 -26.12
C LEU A 493 8.13 -54.29 -25.28
N ASN A 494 7.11 -53.52 -24.87
CA ASN A 494 5.98 -54.06 -24.10
C ASN A 494 5.10 -54.99 -24.92
N GLN A 495 4.97 -54.74 -26.23
CA GLN A 495 4.20 -55.60 -27.14
C GLN A 495 4.88 -56.95 -27.38
N VAL A 496 6.22 -56.98 -27.41
CA VAL A 496 7.00 -58.19 -27.70
C VAL A 496 7.41 -58.94 -26.42
N ALA A 497 7.73 -58.20 -25.34
CA ALA A 497 8.29 -58.75 -24.10
C ALA A 497 7.81 -57.97 -22.84
N PRO A 498 6.52 -58.04 -22.47
CA PRO A 498 5.93 -57.24 -21.38
C PRO A 498 6.60 -57.47 -20.02
N ALA A 499 7.01 -58.71 -19.75
CA ALA A 499 7.75 -59.07 -18.55
C ALA A 499 9.12 -58.37 -18.44
N GLN A 500 9.80 -58.14 -19.57
CA GLN A 500 11.08 -57.44 -19.58
C GLN A 500 10.90 -55.95 -19.29
N VAL A 501 9.85 -55.33 -19.82
CA VAL A 501 9.47 -53.95 -19.49
C VAL A 501 9.19 -53.81 -18.01
N LEU A 502 8.39 -54.71 -17.43
CA LEU A 502 8.07 -54.70 -16.00
C LEU A 502 9.29 -54.93 -15.11
N ALA A 503 10.22 -55.79 -15.52
CA ALA A 503 11.49 -55.93 -14.82
C ALA A 503 12.30 -54.64 -14.88
N MET A 504 12.36 -53.97 -16.04
CA MET A 504 13.12 -52.73 -16.21
C MET A 504 12.53 -51.55 -15.42
N THR A 505 11.20 -51.44 -15.37
CA THR A 505 10.47 -50.38 -14.66
C THR A 505 10.28 -50.66 -13.17
N ALA A 506 10.75 -51.80 -12.66
CA ALA A 506 10.61 -52.18 -11.25
C ALA A 506 10.99 -51.11 -10.21
N PRO A 507 12.02 -50.25 -10.40
CA PRO A 507 12.31 -49.16 -9.44
C PRO A 507 11.18 -48.15 -9.22
N VAL A 508 10.24 -48.02 -10.15
CA VAL A 508 9.13 -47.06 -10.06
C VAL A 508 7.79 -47.70 -9.69
N HIS A 509 7.73 -49.02 -9.52
CA HIS A 509 6.46 -49.75 -9.28
C HIS A 509 5.71 -49.31 -8.02
N SER A 510 6.41 -48.76 -7.02
CA SER A 510 5.78 -48.18 -5.82
C SER A 510 5.17 -46.80 -6.03
N ARG A 511 5.53 -46.10 -7.12
CA ARG A 511 5.11 -44.74 -7.44
C ARG A 511 4.10 -44.68 -8.60
N VAL A 512 4.03 -45.73 -9.40
CA VAL A 512 3.08 -45.83 -10.52
C VAL A 512 1.85 -46.58 -10.07
N VAL A 513 0.69 -45.98 -10.30
CA VAL A 513 -0.62 -46.49 -9.88
C VAL A 513 -1.43 -46.84 -11.13
N THR A 514 -2.06 -48.00 -11.12
CA THR A 514 -2.85 -48.55 -12.22
C THR A 514 -4.16 -49.10 -11.66
N ASP A 515 -5.20 -49.12 -12.50
CA ASP A 515 -6.49 -49.71 -12.13
C ASP A 515 -6.33 -51.21 -11.77
N ALA A 516 -6.91 -51.62 -10.64
CA ALA A 516 -6.88 -52.99 -10.16
C ALA A 516 -7.65 -53.98 -11.05
N ALA A 517 -8.67 -53.54 -11.80
CA ALA A 517 -9.47 -54.40 -12.68
C ALA A 517 -8.64 -54.96 -13.85
N ILE A 518 -7.63 -54.22 -14.29
CA ILE A 518 -6.73 -54.57 -15.40
C ILE A 518 -5.86 -55.81 -15.09
N ALA A 519 -5.67 -56.15 -13.81
CA ALA A 519 -4.85 -57.27 -13.38
C ALA A 519 -5.57 -58.63 -13.37
N GLY A 520 -6.91 -58.66 -13.44
CA GLY A 520 -7.72 -59.82 -12.99
C GLY A 520 -8.43 -60.68 -14.04
N SER A 521 -8.67 -60.24 -15.28
CA SER A 521 -9.55 -60.98 -16.19
C SER A 521 -8.82 -61.58 -17.40
N GLY A 522 -8.79 -62.91 -17.44
CA GLY A 522 -8.61 -63.69 -18.67
C GLY A 522 -9.94 -63.97 -19.38
N VAL A 523 -10.96 -63.14 -19.20
CA VAL A 523 -12.32 -63.35 -19.72
C VAL A 523 -12.70 -62.20 -20.66
N ALA A 524 -13.21 -62.56 -21.84
CA ALA A 524 -13.64 -61.63 -22.88
C ALA A 524 -14.73 -60.67 -22.39
N ALA A 525 -14.67 -59.44 -22.91
CA ALA A 525 -15.29 -58.22 -22.38
C ALA A 525 -16.81 -58.05 -22.58
N ASN A 526 -17.65 -59.07 -22.36
CA ASN A 526 -19.09 -58.94 -22.64
C ASN A 526 -20.05 -59.06 -21.44
N ASP A 527 -19.59 -59.35 -20.22
CA ASP A 527 -20.48 -59.34 -19.04
C ASP A 527 -19.81 -58.61 -17.87
N ALA A 528 -19.94 -57.28 -17.85
CA ALA A 528 -19.59 -56.46 -16.70
C ALA A 528 -20.87 -55.89 -16.07
N ALA A 529 -21.25 -56.42 -14.91
CA ALA A 529 -22.11 -55.69 -13.99
C ALA A 529 -21.33 -54.46 -13.46
N PRO A 530 -21.99 -53.31 -13.22
CA PRO A 530 -21.30 -52.10 -12.81
C PRO A 530 -20.79 -52.25 -11.38
N LEU A 531 -19.48 -52.38 -11.21
CA LEU A 531 -18.79 -52.16 -9.94
C LEU A 531 -18.48 -50.66 -9.85
N ASP A 532 -19.16 -50.00 -8.92
CA ASP A 532 -18.87 -48.64 -8.51
C ASP A 532 -17.46 -48.59 -7.88
N THR A 533 -16.66 -47.58 -8.26
CA THR A 533 -15.26 -47.30 -7.87
C THR A 533 -14.14 -48.23 -8.35
N ALA A 534 -13.39 -47.79 -9.38
CA ALA A 534 -12.10 -48.35 -9.77
C ALA A 534 -11.04 -48.13 -8.66
N GLU A 535 -10.61 -49.19 -7.96
CA GLU A 535 -9.55 -49.12 -6.95
C GLU A 535 -8.19 -48.91 -7.64
N LEU A 536 -7.63 -47.71 -7.52
CA LEU A 536 -6.29 -47.38 -8.00
C LEU A 536 -5.23 -47.97 -7.08
N VAL A 537 -4.43 -48.93 -7.57
CA VAL A 537 -3.42 -49.65 -6.77
C VAL A 537 -2.04 -49.54 -7.40
N SER A 538 -1.00 -49.37 -6.57
CA SER A 538 0.37 -49.32 -7.08
C SER A 538 0.77 -50.63 -7.76
N VAL A 539 1.57 -50.56 -8.82
CA VAL A 539 2.06 -51.75 -9.53
C VAL A 539 2.76 -52.71 -8.56
N ALA A 540 3.52 -52.18 -7.60
CA ALA A 540 4.17 -52.98 -6.55
C ALA A 540 3.17 -53.76 -5.69
N ALA A 541 2.05 -53.14 -5.30
CA ALA A 541 0.98 -53.80 -4.56
C ALA A 541 0.25 -54.85 -5.42
N GLN A 542 0.06 -54.60 -6.73
CA GLN A 542 -0.47 -55.60 -7.65
C GLN A 542 0.45 -56.83 -7.74
N PHE A 543 1.77 -56.65 -7.84
CA PHE A 543 2.73 -57.75 -7.80
C PHE A 543 2.72 -58.50 -6.46
N ALA A 544 2.59 -57.79 -5.33
CA ALA A 544 2.54 -58.39 -3.99
C ALA A 544 1.29 -59.26 -3.77
N ARG A 545 0.15 -58.86 -4.37
CA ARG A 545 -1.12 -59.61 -4.38
C ARG A 545 -1.14 -60.76 -5.43
N SER A 546 -0.18 -60.78 -6.36
CA SER A 546 -0.07 -61.80 -7.44
C SER A 546 0.83 -62.99 -7.09
N ARG A 547 0.83 -64.01 -7.97
CA ARG A 547 1.77 -65.14 -7.93
C ARG A 547 3.24 -64.76 -8.09
N ILE A 548 3.55 -63.61 -8.70
CA ILE A 548 4.90 -63.26 -9.14
C ILE A 548 5.80 -62.75 -7.99
N ALA A 549 5.24 -62.20 -6.91
CA ALA A 549 5.98 -61.63 -5.77
C ALA A 549 7.05 -60.58 -6.17
N ALA A 550 7.64 -59.88 -5.19
CA ALA A 550 8.62 -58.82 -5.46
C ALA A 550 10.04 -59.34 -5.76
N ALA A 551 10.38 -60.57 -5.35
CA ALA A 551 11.73 -61.11 -5.47
C ALA A 551 12.21 -61.29 -6.94
N PRO A 552 11.38 -61.77 -7.89
CA PRO A 552 11.79 -61.93 -9.29
C PRO A 552 12.13 -60.63 -10.02
N VAL A 553 11.58 -59.50 -9.56
CA VAL A 553 11.88 -58.16 -10.11
C VAL A 553 12.97 -57.41 -9.32
N SER A 554 13.59 -58.05 -8.32
CA SER A 554 14.64 -57.44 -7.50
C SER A 554 15.90 -57.07 -8.30
N PRO A 555 16.69 -56.07 -7.88
CA PRO A 555 17.93 -55.70 -8.57
C PRO A 555 18.93 -56.86 -8.74
N ALA A 556 19.00 -57.77 -7.75
CA ALA A 556 19.84 -58.96 -7.82
C ALA A 556 19.36 -59.92 -8.92
N MET A 557 18.07 -60.23 -8.95
CA MET A 557 17.49 -61.12 -9.94
C MET A 557 17.61 -60.53 -11.36
N ARG A 558 17.31 -59.25 -11.56
CA ARG A 558 17.46 -58.58 -12.87
C ARG A 558 18.88 -58.65 -13.43
N ARG A 559 19.90 -58.54 -12.58
CA ARG A 559 21.31 -58.69 -13.00
C ARG A 559 21.64 -60.12 -13.40
N GLN A 560 21.03 -61.11 -12.74
CA GLN A 560 21.23 -62.53 -13.04
C GLN A 560 20.42 -62.99 -14.28
N THR A 561 19.24 -62.42 -14.52
CA THR A 561 18.32 -62.84 -15.61
C THR A 561 18.38 -61.97 -16.86
N ARG A 562 19.24 -60.92 -16.91
CA ARG A 562 19.43 -60.12 -18.13
C ARG A 562 19.96 -60.97 -19.30
N PRO A 563 19.56 -60.70 -20.56
CA PRO A 563 19.93 -61.51 -21.72
C PRO A 563 21.44 -61.78 -21.90
N GLY A 564 22.30 -60.85 -21.51
CA GLY A 564 23.78 -60.98 -21.58
C GLY A 564 24.47 -61.54 -20.33
N SER A 565 23.74 -61.97 -19.29
CA SER A 565 24.34 -62.48 -18.06
C SER A 565 25.08 -63.81 -18.29
N ARG A 566 26.02 -64.14 -17.40
CA ARG A 566 26.73 -65.44 -17.47
C ARG A 566 25.78 -66.63 -17.26
N LEU A 567 24.73 -66.44 -16.45
CA LEU A 567 23.71 -67.45 -16.17
C LEU A 567 22.84 -67.70 -17.41
N MET A 568 22.29 -66.64 -18.02
CA MET A 568 21.43 -66.74 -19.19
C MET A 568 22.17 -67.25 -20.43
N ARG A 569 23.46 -66.92 -20.59
CA ARG A 569 24.30 -67.46 -21.67
C ARG A 569 24.68 -68.95 -21.50
N ARG A 570 24.61 -69.48 -20.28
CA ARG A 570 24.96 -70.89 -19.98
C ARG A 570 23.75 -71.80 -19.81
N LEU A 571 22.56 -71.23 -19.67
CA LEU A 571 21.31 -71.99 -19.64
C LEU A 571 21.03 -72.52 -21.06
N PRO A 572 20.83 -73.84 -21.24
CA PRO A 572 20.36 -74.37 -22.51
C PRO A 572 18.94 -73.83 -22.82
N PRO A 573 18.52 -73.73 -24.10
CA PRO A 573 17.11 -73.50 -24.41
C PRO A 573 16.31 -74.62 -23.75
N LEU A 574 15.53 -74.25 -22.73
CA LEU A 574 14.80 -75.20 -21.90
C LEU A 574 13.64 -75.77 -22.71
N GLY A 575 13.84 -76.98 -23.23
CA GLY A 575 12.78 -77.83 -23.78
C GLY A 575 11.75 -78.20 -22.72
N ASP A 576 10.50 -78.09 -23.15
CA ASP A 576 9.22 -78.43 -22.58
C ASP A 576 9.11 -79.90 -22.12
N GLY A 577 9.26 -80.12 -20.82
CA GLY A 577 8.85 -81.37 -20.19
C GLY A 577 7.33 -81.47 -20.12
N GLY A 578 6.71 -82.02 -21.18
CA GLY A 578 5.42 -82.71 -21.11
C GLY A 578 4.27 -82.12 -21.92
N GLY A 579 4.08 -82.64 -23.14
CA GLY A 579 2.76 -82.86 -23.77
C GLY A 579 2.23 -81.80 -24.74
N GLY A 580 2.48 -82.00 -26.04
CA GLY A 580 1.54 -81.73 -27.13
C GLY A 580 1.33 -80.27 -27.59
N ASP A 581 1.88 -79.97 -28.77
CA ASP A 581 1.65 -78.81 -29.65
C ASP A 581 2.08 -77.42 -29.16
N LEU A 582 2.60 -76.62 -30.11
CA LEU A 582 3.12 -75.23 -30.00
C LEU A 582 4.65 -75.05 -29.88
N VAL A 583 5.43 -75.78 -30.68
CA VAL A 583 6.61 -75.15 -31.32
C VAL A 583 6.10 -74.49 -32.60
N GLN A 584 5.67 -73.23 -32.51
CA GLN A 584 5.64 -72.34 -33.68
C GLN A 584 6.94 -71.54 -33.72
N ASP A 585 7.60 -71.61 -34.86
CA ASP A 585 8.88 -71.01 -35.18
C ASP A 585 8.99 -69.53 -34.76
N GLY A 586 10.07 -69.18 -34.03
CA GLY A 586 10.54 -67.81 -33.87
C GLY A 586 10.15 -67.06 -32.58
N ALA A 587 9.35 -67.64 -31.67
CA ALA A 587 9.01 -66.97 -30.40
C ALA A 587 10.14 -67.06 -29.35
N PRO A 588 10.52 -65.96 -28.67
CA PRO A 588 11.52 -66.00 -27.61
C PRO A 588 11.01 -66.84 -26.42
N PRO A 589 11.90 -67.57 -25.70
CA PRO A 589 11.50 -68.42 -24.59
C PRO A 589 10.77 -67.60 -23.50
N PRO A 590 9.69 -68.13 -22.90
CA PRO A 590 8.89 -67.38 -21.93
C PRO A 590 9.74 -66.96 -20.73
N SER A 591 9.67 -65.66 -20.41
CA SER A 591 10.45 -65.05 -19.33
C SER A 591 10.16 -65.71 -17.97
N LEU A 592 11.10 -65.60 -17.02
CA LEU A 592 10.92 -66.14 -15.67
C LEU A 592 9.63 -65.63 -15.00
N LEU A 593 9.27 -64.35 -15.20
CA LEU A 593 8.05 -63.76 -14.64
C LEU A 593 6.80 -64.41 -15.21
N ASP A 594 6.79 -64.67 -16.51
CA ASP A 594 5.67 -65.28 -17.24
C ASP A 594 5.46 -66.75 -16.82
N ARG A 595 6.55 -67.49 -16.58
CA ARG A 595 6.50 -68.87 -16.06
C ARG A 595 6.04 -68.94 -14.60
N ILE A 596 6.46 -68.01 -13.74
CA ILE A 596 5.96 -67.90 -12.36
C ILE A 596 4.46 -67.56 -12.38
N ASN A 597 4.04 -66.67 -13.28
CA ASN A 597 2.65 -66.27 -13.42
C ASN A 597 1.74 -67.44 -13.86
N ARG A 598 2.22 -68.25 -14.82
CA ARG A 598 1.58 -69.52 -15.25
C ARG A 598 1.72 -70.67 -14.24
N ASP A 599 2.31 -70.41 -13.07
CA ASP A 599 2.48 -71.39 -12.00
C ASP A 599 3.43 -72.56 -12.35
N GLN A 600 4.18 -72.46 -13.45
CA GLN A 600 5.15 -73.46 -13.91
C GLN A 600 6.45 -73.46 -13.09
N VAL A 601 6.73 -72.36 -12.38
CA VAL A 601 7.91 -72.19 -11.52
C VAL A 601 7.46 -71.63 -10.18
N ARG A 602 7.73 -72.36 -9.09
CA ARG A 602 7.38 -71.97 -7.71
C ARG A 602 8.66 -71.94 -6.86
N ALA A 603 8.73 -70.99 -5.91
CA ALA A 603 9.85 -70.92 -4.97
C ALA A 603 9.82 -72.05 -3.92
N ALA A 604 8.63 -72.56 -3.59
CA ALA A 604 8.43 -73.68 -2.67
C ALA A 604 7.16 -74.49 -3.06
N PRO A 605 7.11 -75.80 -2.74
CA PRO A 605 5.89 -76.60 -2.88
C PRO A 605 4.75 -76.06 -1.99
N ARG A 606 3.48 -76.35 -2.34
CA ARG A 606 2.34 -76.02 -1.46
C ARG A 606 2.49 -76.73 -0.13
N LYS A 607 2.31 -76.02 0.98
CA LYS A 607 2.25 -76.61 2.32
C LYS A 607 0.94 -77.39 2.43
N VAL A 608 1.01 -78.70 2.65
CA VAL A 608 -0.14 -79.56 2.91
C VAL A 608 0.02 -80.11 4.33
N ALA A 609 -1.09 -80.28 5.05
CA ALA A 609 -1.06 -80.90 6.37
C ALA A 609 -0.47 -82.33 6.26
N PRO A 610 0.48 -82.71 7.13
CA PRO A 610 1.01 -84.07 7.13
C PRO A 610 -0.10 -85.09 7.40
N PRO A 611 -0.13 -86.25 6.73
CA PRO A 611 -1.23 -87.22 6.87
C PRO A 611 -1.47 -87.74 8.29
N ALA A 612 -0.48 -87.61 9.18
CA ALA A 612 -0.52 -88.11 10.56
C ALA A 612 -1.11 -87.11 11.57
N VAL A 613 -1.50 -85.91 11.14
CA VAL A 613 -2.09 -84.89 12.01
C VAL A 613 -3.60 -84.86 11.79
N THR A 614 -4.37 -85.22 12.81
CA THR A 614 -5.83 -85.05 12.81
C THR A 614 -6.15 -83.57 12.71
N THR A 615 -6.73 -83.13 11.59
CA THR A 615 -7.23 -81.77 11.42
C THR A 615 -8.52 -81.59 12.21
N VAL A 616 -8.89 -80.33 12.48
CA VAL A 616 -10.16 -79.99 13.12
C VAL A 616 -11.32 -80.58 12.31
N ASP A 617 -11.25 -80.49 10.98
CA ASP A 617 -12.23 -81.07 10.05
C ASP A 617 -12.36 -82.60 10.21
N ASN A 618 -11.25 -83.32 10.43
CA ASN A 618 -11.27 -84.77 10.65
C ASN A 618 -11.91 -85.14 12.00
N LEU A 619 -11.63 -84.35 13.06
CA LEU A 619 -12.21 -84.53 14.39
C LEU A 619 -13.72 -84.21 14.42
N GLU A 620 -14.16 -83.20 13.68
CA GLU A 620 -15.57 -82.84 13.52
C GLU A 620 -16.37 -83.93 12.79
N SER A 621 -15.74 -84.68 11.88
CA SER A 621 -16.41 -85.77 11.16
C SER A 621 -16.68 -87.01 12.02
N GLU A 622 -15.89 -87.26 13.07
CA GLU A 622 -16.08 -88.40 13.99
C GLU A 622 -17.12 -88.15 15.10
N LEU A 623 -17.44 -86.89 15.42
CA LEU A 623 -18.35 -86.53 16.53
C LEU A 623 -19.84 -86.41 16.13
N GLU A 624 -20.24 -87.00 14.99
CA GLU A 624 -21.61 -86.92 14.41
C GLU A 624 -22.14 -85.48 14.26
N GLY A 625 -21.27 -84.58 13.80
CA GLY A 625 -21.65 -83.31 13.18
C GLY A 625 -21.64 -82.10 14.12
N PRO A 626 -21.42 -80.89 13.58
CA PRO A 626 -21.29 -79.68 14.39
C PRO A 626 -22.64 -79.28 15.02
N ILE A 627 -22.61 -78.79 16.26
CA ILE A 627 -23.76 -78.14 16.94
C ILE A 627 -24.30 -76.94 16.12
N ILE A 628 -23.50 -76.45 15.17
CA ILE A 628 -23.82 -75.41 14.21
C ILE A 628 -23.45 -75.92 12.81
N GLY A 629 -24.44 -76.35 12.02
CA GLY A 629 -24.24 -76.89 10.67
C GLY A 629 -23.52 -75.90 9.76
N VAL A 630 -22.30 -76.21 9.34
CA VAL A 630 -21.58 -75.46 8.33
C VAL A 630 -21.89 -76.08 6.97
N SER A 631 -22.68 -75.43 6.13
CA SER A 631 -23.01 -75.97 4.80
C SER A 631 -21.99 -75.51 3.75
N ASP A 632 -21.28 -76.46 3.14
CA ASP A 632 -20.64 -76.21 1.85
C ASP A 632 -21.74 -76.03 0.80
N ALA A 633 -21.71 -74.91 0.08
CA ALA A 633 -22.70 -74.56 -0.93
C ALA A 633 -22.53 -75.42 -2.22
N GLY A 634 -22.63 -76.73 -2.08
CA GLY A 634 -22.29 -77.70 -3.11
C GLY A 634 -23.23 -78.89 -3.22
N GLU A 635 -24.47 -78.85 -2.74
CA GLU A 635 -25.51 -79.82 -3.10
C GLU A 635 -26.91 -79.22 -2.94
N GLY A 636 -27.75 -79.38 -3.96
CA GLY A 636 -28.96 -78.57 -4.17
C GLY A 636 -30.09 -78.81 -3.17
N VAL A 637 -30.67 -77.71 -2.68
CA VAL A 637 -32.03 -77.67 -2.13
C VAL A 637 -32.81 -76.56 -2.84
N SER A 638 -33.71 -76.98 -3.72
CA SER A 638 -34.70 -76.14 -4.38
C SER A 638 -35.86 -75.84 -3.42
N GLY A 639 -36.10 -74.56 -3.12
CA GLY A 639 -37.42 -74.09 -2.67
C GLY A 639 -37.42 -73.26 -1.38
N ALA A 640 -37.21 -71.94 -1.50
CA ALA A 640 -37.93 -70.89 -0.77
C ALA A 640 -37.42 -69.51 -1.26
N ARG A 641 -38.26 -68.78 -2.00
CA ARG A 641 -37.94 -67.48 -2.60
C ARG A 641 -38.46 -66.38 -1.65
N GLY A 642 -37.58 -65.71 -0.93
CA GLY A 642 -37.87 -64.48 -0.17
C GLY A 642 -37.42 -63.22 -0.95
N PRO A 643 -38.02 -62.04 -0.75
CA PRO A 643 -37.74 -60.86 -1.57
C PRO A 643 -36.51 -60.12 -1.04
N GLY A 644 -35.39 -60.23 -1.77
CA GLY A 644 -34.12 -59.57 -1.45
C GLY A 644 -32.94 -60.37 -2.00
N GLY A 645 -32.76 -60.36 -3.33
CA GLY A 645 -31.78 -61.20 -4.02
C GLY A 645 -30.37 -60.62 -4.00
N MET A 646 -29.46 -61.31 -3.32
CA MET A 646 -28.01 -61.28 -3.59
C MET A 646 -27.54 -62.73 -3.75
N THR A 647 -27.14 -63.10 -4.97
CA THR A 647 -26.48 -64.38 -5.24
C THR A 647 -25.00 -64.25 -4.86
N ALA A 648 -24.57 -64.87 -3.75
CA ALA A 648 -23.16 -64.95 -3.39
C ALA A 648 -22.42 -65.88 -4.36
N THR A 649 -21.62 -65.31 -5.25
CA THR A 649 -20.72 -66.04 -6.14
C THR A 649 -19.36 -66.14 -5.46
N GLY A 650 -19.14 -67.26 -4.76
CA GLY A 650 -17.90 -67.55 -4.04
C GLY A 650 -18.20 -68.53 -2.94
N GLY A 651 -17.45 -69.64 -2.88
CA GLY A 651 -17.59 -70.69 -1.87
C GLY A 651 -17.20 -70.22 -0.47
N THR A 652 -17.87 -69.21 0.06
CA THR A 652 -17.82 -68.85 1.47
C THR A 652 -18.70 -69.82 2.22
N VAL A 653 -18.01 -70.68 2.96
CA VAL A 653 -18.54 -71.45 4.07
C VAL A 653 -19.22 -70.47 5.04
N LEU A 654 -20.55 -70.40 5.00
CA LEU A 654 -21.34 -69.56 5.91
C LEU A 654 -22.05 -70.48 6.88
N VAL A 655 -21.94 -70.15 8.16
CA VAL A 655 -22.86 -70.67 9.16
C VAL A 655 -24.25 -70.13 8.81
N PRO A 656 -25.23 -70.99 8.46
CA PRO A 656 -26.60 -70.57 8.20
C PRO A 656 -27.15 -69.88 9.43
N ASN A 657 -27.75 -68.71 9.24
CA ASN A 657 -28.34 -67.94 10.33
C ASN A 657 -29.85 -68.25 10.40
N PRO A 658 -30.30 -69.10 11.34
CA PRO A 658 -31.71 -69.49 11.43
C PRO A 658 -32.60 -68.41 12.06
N VAL A 659 -32.00 -67.35 12.63
CA VAL A 659 -32.71 -66.35 13.42
C VAL A 659 -33.87 -65.66 12.69
N PRO A 660 -33.78 -65.33 11.39
CA PRO A 660 -34.90 -64.75 10.65
C PRO A 660 -36.11 -65.69 10.49
N GLY A 661 -35.91 -67.01 10.64
CA GLY A 661 -36.97 -68.02 10.54
C GLY A 661 -37.61 -68.41 11.88
N LEU A 662 -37.16 -67.84 13.00
CA LEU A 662 -37.72 -68.11 14.32
C LEU A 662 -39.11 -67.46 14.48
N PRO A 663 -40.11 -68.16 15.05
CA PRO A 663 -41.44 -67.59 15.25
C PRO A 663 -41.41 -66.37 16.19
N ASN A 664 -42.37 -65.47 16.03
CA ASN A 664 -42.54 -64.33 16.94
C ASN A 664 -43.26 -64.77 18.23
N SER A 665 -42.95 -64.14 19.36
CA SER A 665 -43.58 -64.44 20.65
C SER A 665 -43.71 -63.19 21.51
N SER A 666 -44.96 -62.82 21.84
CA SER A 666 -45.26 -61.63 22.66
C SER A 666 -45.00 -61.81 24.15
N ASP A 667 -44.88 -63.04 24.64
CA ASP A 667 -44.70 -63.42 26.04
C ASP A 667 -43.31 -64.02 26.33
N PHE A 668 -42.37 -63.92 25.39
CA PHE A 668 -41.00 -64.36 25.57
C PHE A 668 -40.26 -63.54 26.62
N VAL A 669 -39.68 -64.23 27.61
CA VAL A 669 -38.79 -63.67 28.64
C VAL A 669 -37.60 -64.62 28.79
N ILE A 670 -36.40 -64.08 28.99
CA ILE A 670 -35.23 -64.89 29.30
C ILE A 670 -35.30 -65.28 30.78
N SER A 671 -35.53 -66.56 31.05
CA SER A 671 -35.59 -67.12 32.41
C SER A 671 -34.45 -68.09 32.66
N LEU A 672 -34.20 -68.41 33.93
CA LEU A 672 -33.27 -69.49 34.26
C LEU A 672 -33.92 -70.88 34.05
N PRO A 673 -33.13 -71.94 33.83
CA PRO A 673 -33.65 -73.29 33.70
C PRO A 673 -34.44 -73.70 34.96
N GLY A 674 -35.74 -74.01 34.80
CA GLY A 674 -36.62 -74.48 35.88
C GLY A 674 -37.69 -73.50 36.37
N GLU A 675 -37.72 -72.26 35.87
CA GLU A 675 -38.68 -71.22 36.31
C GLU A 675 -40.09 -71.34 35.67
N GLY A 676 -40.38 -72.40 34.92
CA GLY A 676 -41.73 -72.71 34.43
C GLY A 676 -42.27 -71.77 33.34
N VAL A 677 -41.44 -70.91 32.77
CA VAL A 677 -41.81 -70.00 31.68
C VAL A 677 -41.83 -70.76 30.35
N THR A 678 -42.97 -70.74 29.65
CA THR A 678 -43.17 -71.38 28.34
C THR A 678 -43.73 -70.35 27.36
N PRO A 679 -42.89 -69.75 26.49
CA PRO A 679 -43.34 -68.73 25.55
C PRO A 679 -44.21 -69.32 24.45
N HIS A 680 -45.23 -68.58 24.03
CA HIS A 680 -46.17 -68.98 22.99
C HIS A 680 -45.81 -68.33 21.64
N ALA A 681 -45.96 -69.09 20.56
CA ALA A 681 -45.72 -68.60 19.21
C ALA A 681 -46.93 -67.84 18.66
N GLY A 682 -46.70 -66.65 18.11
CA GLY A 682 -47.71 -65.77 17.52
C GLY A 682 -47.62 -64.33 18.04
N GLY A 683 -48.19 -63.39 17.28
CA GLY A 683 -48.19 -61.96 17.62
C GLY A 683 -46.89 -61.22 17.29
N THR A 684 -46.67 -60.07 17.94
CA THR A 684 -45.43 -59.27 17.86
C THR A 684 -44.44 -59.72 18.94
N ASP A 685 -43.14 -59.72 18.64
CA ASP A 685 -42.12 -60.07 19.63
C ASP A 685 -42.16 -59.16 20.88
N SER A 686 -41.94 -59.76 22.06
CA SER A 686 -41.64 -59.00 23.26
C SER A 686 -40.34 -58.19 23.09
N PRO A 687 -40.10 -57.15 23.91
CA PRO A 687 -38.83 -56.42 23.89
C PRO A 687 -37.60 -57.33 24.14
N GLU A 688 -37.77 -58.38 24.93
CA GLU A 688 -36.72 -59.37 25.23
C GLU A 688 -36.50 -60.35 24.09
N ALA A 689 -37.56 -60.81 23.40
CA ALA A 689 -37.42 -61.62 22.18
C ALA A 689 -36.68 -60.86 21.08
N THR A 690 -37.00 -59.58 20.90
CA THR A 690 -36.35 -58.72 19.90
C THR A 690 -34.85 -58.60 20.20
N ARG A 691 -34.47 -58.31 21.45
CA ARG A 691 -33.07 -58.22 21.87
C ARG A 691 -32.33 -59.54 21.77
N PHE A 692 -32.97 -60.65 22.13
CA PHE A 692 -32.39 -61.99 22.04
C PHE A 692 -32.12 -62.38 20.58
N LYS A 693 -33.10 -62.19 19.69
CA LYS A 693 -32.93 -62.43 18.24
C LYS A 693 -31.83 -61.54 17.67
N GLN A 694 -31.77 -60.26 18.03
CA GLN A 694 -30.69 -59.35 17.59
C GLN A 694 -29.30 -59.82 18.07
N ALA A 695 -29.15 -60.19 19.34
CA ALA A 695 -27.89 -60.69 19.88
C ALA A 695 -27.43 -62.00 19.21
N LEU A 696 -28.37 -62.93 18.97
CA LEU A 696 -28.09 -64.19 18.30
C LEU A 696 -27.69 -63.97 16.83
N ASN A 697 -28.37 -63.05 16.13
CA ASN A 697 -28.04 -62.65 14.76
C ASN A 697 -26.63 -62.02 14.69
N ALA A 698 -26.28 -61.17 15.65
CA ALA A 698 -24.94 -60.59 15.77
C ALA A 698 -23.86 -61.66 16.05
N ALA A 699 -24.13 -62.64 16.92
CA ALA A 699 -23.19 -63.74 17.20
C ALA A 699 -22.89 -64.57 15.94
N TYR A 700 -23.91 -64.93 15.16
CA TYR A 700 -23.73 -65.59 13.86
C TYR A 700 -22.95 -64.72 12.86
N GLY A 701 -23.16 -63.40 12.89
CA GLY A 701 -22.35 -62.44 12.13
C GLY A 701 -20.86 -62.46 12.50
N VAL A 702 -20.52 -62.55 13.79
CA VAL A 702 -19.13 -62.62 14.28
C VAL A 702 -18.45 -63.93 13.84
N PHE A 703 -19.15 -65.06 13.90
CA PHE A 703 -18.63 -66.34 13.43
C PHE A 703 -18.33 -66.32 11.93
N ASN A 704 -19.26 -65.81 11.12
CA ASN A 704 -19.06 -65.67 9.68
C ASN A 704 -17.94 -64.69 9.34
N GLY A 705 -17.85 -63.56 10.05
CA GLY A 705 -16.76 -62.58 9.88
C GLY A 705 -15.39 -63.16 10.23
N SER A 706 -15.30 -63.94 11.30
CA SER A 706 -14.05 -64.59 11.74
C SER A 706 -13.62 -65.70 10.77
N ALA A 707 -14.57 -66.48 10.25
CA ALA A 707 -14.32 -67.51 9.25
C ALA A 707 -13.79 -66.91 7.93
N ILE A 708 -14.36 -65.78 7.48
CA ILE A 708 -13.89 -65.06 6.28
C ILE A 708 -12.50 -64.46 6.52
N ALA A 709 -12.26 -63.83 7.67
CA ALA A 709 -10.98 -63.20 8.00
C ALA A 709 -9.80 -64.19 8.15
N GLY A 710 -10.07 -65.44 8.52
CA GLY A 710 -9.07 -66.52 8.64
C GLY A 710 -8.61 -67.13 7.32
N GLN A 711 -9.28 -66.84 6.20
CA GLN A 711 -8.92 -67.42 4.89
C GLN A 711 -7.69 -66.72 4.30
N THR A 712 -6.68 -67.50 3.90
CA THR A 712 -5.57 -66.96 3.10
C THR A 712 -6.01 -66.82 1.65
N PRO A 713 -6.09 -65.60 1.09
CA PRO A 713 -6.57 -65.41 -0.28
C PRO A 713 -5.62 -66.08 -1.28
N GLU A 714 -6.18 -66.89 -2.18
CA GLU A 714 -5.39 -67.54 -3.21
C GLU A 714 -4.81 -66.51 -4.20
N ARG A 715 -3.49 -66.50 -4.36
CA ARG A 715 -2.81 -65.59 -5.30
C ARG A 715 -3.13 -65.98 -6.74
N LYS A 716 -3.71 -65.05 -7.49
CA LYS A 716 -4.11 -65.24 -8.89
C LYS A 716 -2.98 -64.86 -9.86
N ALA A 717 -3.05 -65.42 -11.07
CA ALA A 717 -2.23 -64.97 -12.19
C ALA A 717 -2.67 -63.55 -12.60
N VAL A 718 -1.74 -62.74 -13.09
CA VAL A 718 -1.99 -61.36 -13.50
C VAL A 718 -1.72 -61.12 -14.98
N ASN A 719 -2.43 -60.20 -15.61
CA ASN A 719 -2.19 -59.84 -17.00
C ASN A 719 -0.92 -58.95 -17.12
N LEU A 720 0.22 -59.58 -17.42
CA LEU A 720 1.51 -58.89 -17.53
C LEU A 720 1.52 -57.80 -18.61
N THR A 721 0.84 -58.02 -19.73
CA THR A 721 0.78 -57.03 -20.82
C THR A 721 -0.01 -55.81 -20.37
N ALA A 722 -1.14 -56.02 -19.69
CA ALA A 722 -2.00 -54.94 -19.27
C ALA A 722 -1.40 -54.13 -18.11
N ILE A 723 -0.73 -54.77 -17.14
CA ILE A 723 0.06 -54.09 -16.11
C ILE A 723 1.24 -53.35 -16.75
N GLY A 724 1.90 -53.94 -17.75
CA GLY A 724 2.96 -53.30 -18.52
C GLY A 724 2.49 -52.03 -19.22
N THR A 725 1.35 -52.07 -19.90
CA THR A 725 0.72 -50.92 -20.55
C THR A 725 0.36 -49.85 -19.53
N GLY A 726 -0.35 -50.20 -18.44
CA GLY A 726 -0.69 -49.24 -17.38
C GLY A 726 0.55 -48.63 -16.71
N THR A 727 1.63 -49.40 -16.56
CA THR A 727 2.90 -48.88 -16.02
C THR A 727 3.53 -47.86 -16.98
N LEU A 728 3.51 -48.13 -18.29
CA LEU A 728 4.04 -47.22 -19.30
C LEU A 728 3.17 -45.96 -19.47
N ASP A 729 1.85 -46.08 -19.32
CA ASP A 729 0.92 -44.94 -19.34
C ASP A 729 1.09 -44.04 -18.11
N GLY A 730 1.41 -44.64 -16.95
CA GLY A 730 1.79 -43.90 -15.74
C GLY A 730 3.16 -43.23 -15.84
N LEU A 731 4.07 -43.80 -16.65
CA LEU A 731 5.40 -43.25 -16.95
C LEU A 731 5.44 -42.36 -18.19
N HIS A 732 4.29 -42.02 -18.77
CA HIS A 732 4.25 -41.24 -20.00
C HIS A 732 4.99 -39.90 -19.83
N PRO A 733 5.92 -39.52 -20.74
CA PRO A 733 6.69 -38.28 -20.66
C PRO A 733 5.82 -37.04 -20.50
N ASP A 734 4.71 -36.96 -21.24
CA ASP A 734 3.75 -35.85 -21.19
C ASP A 734 3.08 -35.68 -19.82
N ARG A 735 3.12 -36.70 -18.96
CA ARG A 735 2.58 -36.63 -17.58
C ARG A 735 3.68 -36.43 -16.54
N THR A 736 4.80 -37.12 -16.71
CA THR A 736 5.83 -37.22 -15.66
C THR A 736 6.79 -36.03 -15.65
N ILE A 737 7.17 -35.50 -16.82
CA ILE A 737 8.13 -34.41 -16.94
C ILE A 737 7.54 -33.07 -16.51
N PRO A 738 6.34 -32.66 -16.98
CA PRO A 738 5.74 -31.40 -16.53
C PRO A 738 5.51 -31.37 -15.01
N ARG A 739 4.95 -32.45 -14.44
CA ARG A 739 4.73 -32.55 -12.98
C ARG A 739 6.01 -32.43 -12.17
N ARG A 740 7.10 -33.06 -12.63
CA ARG A 740 8.39 -33.02 -11.93
C ARG A 740 9.02 -31.63 -11.94
N VAL A 741 8.94 -30.94 -13.07
CA VAL A 741 9.58 -29.65 -13.27
C VAL A 741 8.81 -28.54 -12.56
N LEU A 742 7.48 -28.58 -12.65
CA LEU A 742 6.61 -27.64 -11.95
C LEU A 742 6.70 -27.76 -10.43
N ALA A 743 6.89 -28.97 -9.89
CA ALA A 743 7.14 -29.16 -8.45
C ALA A 743 8.47 -28.55 -7.96
N GLY A 744 9.37 -28.14 -8.86
CA GLY A 744 10.68 -27.54 -8.54
C GLY A 744 10.80 -26.05 -8.89
N ILE A 745 9.76 -25.43 -9.44
CA ILE A 745 9.71 -23.99 -9.74
C ILE A 745 8.85 -23.32 -8.66
N HIS A 746 9.44 -22.38 -7.93
CA HIS A 746 8.72 -21.55 -6.97
C HIS A 746 8.54 -20.17 -7.62
N TYR A 747 7.29 -19.71 -7.73
CA TYR A 747 6.99 -18.36 -8.20
C TYR A 747 6.92 -17.43 -6.98
N PRO A 748 7.47 -16.20 -7.06
CA PRO A 748 7.52 -15.29 -5.92
C PRO A 748 6.16 -14.90 -5.30
N HIS A 749 5.02 -15.29 -5.88
CA HIS A 749 3.69 -14.80 -5.48
C HIS A 749 2.62 -15.90 -5.33
N SER A 750 2.98 -17.19 -5.34
CA SER A 750 1.94 -18.23 -5.26
C SER A 750 1.44 -18.55 -3.85
N ASN A 751 2.00 -17.96 -2.79
CA ASN A 751 1.46 -18.08 -1.43
C ASN A 751 1.77 -16.80 -0.64
N GLU A 752 0.73 -16.28 0.01
CA GLU A 752 0.80 -15.38 1.16
C GLU A 752 1.88 -15.80 2.17
N MET A 753 2.32 -14.83 2.99
CA MET A 753 3.01 -15.02 4.28
C MET A 753 4.56 -14.97 4.27
N ASP A 754 5.17 -13.91 3.70
CA ASP A 754 6.45 -13.42 4.23
C ASP A 754 6.20 -12.19 5.12
N LEU A 755 5.97 -12.47 6.40
CA LEU A 755 5.79 -11.52 7.50
C LEU A 755 7.16 -10.99 7.96
N SER A 756 7.91 -10.31 7.10
CA SER A 756 9.09 -9.56 7.51
C SER A 756 8.83 -8.04 7.45
N PRO A 757 8.67 -7.35 8.59
CA PRO A 757 8.36 -5.92 8.65
C PRO A 757 9.56 -5.00 8.36
N GLU A 758 10.65 -5.51 7.75
CA GLU A 758 11.90 -4.75 7.57
C GLU A 758 12.21 -4.37 6.11
N SER A 759 11.29 -4.58 5.16
CA SER A 759 11.52 -4.23 3.75
C SER A 759 10.68 -3.03 3.26
N ASP A 760 10.86 -1.87 3.90
CA ASP A 760 10.46 -0.54 3.36
C ASP A 760 11.17 -0.17 2.03
N ARG A 761 11.88 -1.12 1.41
CA ARG A 761 12.50 -1.01 0.08
C ARG A 761 12.00 -2.12 -0.85
N ALA A 762 10.71 -2.43 -0.80
CA ALA A 762 10.07 -3.30 -1.78
C ALA A 762 10.15 -2.64 -3.16
N SER A 763 11.21 -2.94 -3.92
CA SER A 763 11.17 -2.73 -5.37
C SER A 763 9.99 -3.54 -5.91
N PRO A 764 9.13 -2.97 -6.77
CA PRO A 764 7.95 -3.66 -7.23
C PRO A 764 8.37 -4.95 -7.96
N ALA A 765 7.87 -6.09 -7.50
CA ALA A 765 8.04 -7.36 -8.21
C ALA A 765 7.10 -7.40 -9.43
N PRO A 766 7.45 -8.13 -10.50
CA PRO A 766 6.61 -8.23 -11.69
C PRO A 766 5.37 -9.07 -11.36
N ARG A 767 4.20 -8.66 -11.84
CA ARG A 767 2.95 -9.40 -11.60
C ARG A 767 2.90 -10.64 -12.50
N PRO A 768 2.79 -11.86 -11.94
CA PRO A 768 2.62 -13.07 -12.74
C PRO A 768 1.22 -13.08 -13.38
N ARG A 769 1.12 -13.41 -14.66
CA ARG A 769 -0.16 -13.56 -15.35
C ARG A 769 -0.59 -15.03 -15.40
N ALA A 770 -1.90 -15.27 -15.45
CA ALA A 770 -2.63 -16.53 -15.29
C ALA A 770 -2.23 -17.74 -16.18
N LEU A 771 -1.20 -17.66 -17.01
CA LEU A 771 -0.61 -18.83 -17.68
C LEU A 771 0.53 -19.41 -16.83
N LEU A 772 0.28 -19.63 -15.54
CA LEU A 772 1.16 -20.49 -14.77
C LEU A 772 1.21 -21.84 -15.50
N PRO A 773 2.41 -22.31 -15.88
CA PRO A 773 2.52 -23.51 -16.69
C PRO A 773 1.84 -24.67 -16.00
N THR A 774 0.81 -25.21 -16.64
CA THR A 774 0.14 -26.40 -16.16
C THR A 774 0.84 -27.64 -16.71
N PRO A 775 0.66 -28.81 -16.08
CA PRO A 775 1.16 -30.06 -16.64
C PRO A 775 0.66 -30.35 -18.06
N ALA A 776 -0.48 -29.77 -18.47
CA ALA A 776 -1.11 -30.01 -19.77
C ALA A 776 -0.53 -29.15 -20.90
N THR A 777 -0.25 -27.87 -20.64
CA THR A 777 0.18 -26.92 -21.68
C THR A 777 1.68 -26.61 -21.66
N MET A 778 2.32 -26.62 -20.47
CA MET A 778 3.76 -26.40 -20.31
C MET A 778 4.31 -25.23 -21.14
N VAL A 779 3.66 -24.08 -21.05
CA VAL A 779 4.04 -22.83 -21.72
C VAL A 779 5.03 -22.03 -20.87
N GLU A 780 5.69 -21.02 -21.44
CA GLU A 780 6.53 -20.11 -20.65
C GLU A 780 5.67 -19.28 -19.68
N ALA A 781 6.21 -18.98 -18.51
CA ALA A 781 5.59 -18.07 -17.57
C ALA A 781 5.71 -16.65 -18.14
N MET A 782 4.55 -16.00 -18.32
CA MET A 782 4.46 -14.63 -18.79
C MET A 782 4.21 -13.69 -17.62
N ALA A 783 4.86 -12.53 -17.65
CA ALA A 783 4.73 -11.48 -16.64
C ALA A 783 4.68 -10.11 -17.31
N TYR A 784 4.30 -9.09 -16.54
CA TYR A 784 4.45 -7.71 -16.93
C TYR A 784 5.11 -6.92 -15.79
N PRO A 785 5.94 -5.92 -16.12
CA PRO A 785 6.56 -5.06 -15.10
C PRO A 785 5.49 -4.19 -14.46
N VAL A 786 5.73 -3.73 -13.24
CA VAL A 786 4.87 -2.71 -12.61
C VAL A 786 5.66 -1.44 -12.40
N ILE A 787 5.14 -0.31 -12.91
CA ILE A 787 5.80 0.99 -12.86
C ILE A 787 4.87 1.95 -12.13
N ASP A 788 5.17 2.21 -10.85
CA ASP A 788 4.38 3.08 -9.96
C ASP A 788 4.73 4.58 -10.10
N LEU A 789 5.15 4.99 -11.30
CA LEU A 789 5.41 6.40 -11.56
C LEU A 789 4.07 7.11 -11.83
N PRO A 790 3.82 8.30 -11.27
CA PRO A 790 2.59 9.03 -11.53
C PRO A 790 2.61 9.60 -12.96
N MET A 791 1.75 9.05 -13.83
CA MET A 791 1.76 9.33 -15.27
C MET A 791 1.24 10.70 -15.69
N PHE A 792 0.72 11.52 -14.78
CA PHE A 792 0.43 12.93 -15.04
C PHE A 792 1.73 13.75 -15.22
N GLN A 793 2.84 13.37 -14.57
CA GLN A 793 4.07 14.17 -14.61
C GLN A 793 4.71 14.18 -16.01
N PRO A 794 4.92 13.04 -16.70
CA PRO A 794 5.41 13.04 -18.08
C PRO A 794 4.47 13.79 -19.05
N LEU A 795 3.16 13.81 -18.77
CA LEU A 795 2.19 14.56 -19.57
C LEU A 795 2.39 16.08 -19.44
N ILE A 796 2.58 16.57 -18.21
CA ILE A 796 2.89 17.98 -17.92
C ILE A 796 4.25 18.36 -18.53
N ASP A 797 5.25 17.49 -18.42
CA ASP A 797 6.60 17.72 -18.93
C ASP A 797 6.62 17.88 -20.47
N LEU A 798 5.71 17.20 -21.19
CA LEU A 798 5.47 17.43 -22.61
C LEU A 798 4.85 18.81 -22.88
N SER A 799 3.72 19.10 -22.22
CA SER A 799 3.06 20.40 -22.26
C SER A 799 1.96 20.50 -21.21
N ASN A 800 1.94 21.61 -20.47
CA ASN A 800 0.83 21.96 -19.57
C ASN A 800 -0.54 21.94 -20.29
N GLU A 801 -0.57 22.25 -21.60
CA GLU A 801 -1.80 22.26 -22.41
C GLU A 801 -2.34 20.85 -22.73
N PHE A 802 -1.54 19.79 -22.59
CA PHE A 802 -2.02 18.41 -22.72
C PHE A 802 -2.64 17.90 -21.41
N PHE A 803 -2.18 18.42 -20.28
CA PHE A 803 -2.74 18.09 -18.98
C PHE A 803 -4.05 18.83 -18.74
N LEU A 804 -4.04 20.17 -18.86
CA LEU A 804 -5.21 21.01 -18.69
C LEU A 804 -5.21 22.10 -19.78
N PRO A 805 -5.93 21.90 -20.88
CA PRO A 805 -6.01 22.89 -21.94
C PRO A 805 -6.58 24.22 -21.46
N ASN A 806 -6.11 25.32 -22.06
CA ASN A 806 -6.48 26.70 -21.67
C ASN A 806 -6.19 27.03 -20.19
N LEU A 807 -5.14 26.44 -19.63
CA LEU A 807 -4.69 26.70 -18.25
C LEU A 807 -4.43 28.19 -17.97
N ASN A 808 -4.06 28.94 -19.01
CA ASN A 808 -3.85 30.38 -18.94
C ASN A 808 -5.11 31.19 -18.58
N LEU A 809 -6.31 30.62 -18.77
CA LEU A 809 -7.57 31.26 -18.42
C LEU A 809 -7.87 31.21 -16.92
N VAL A 810 -7.23 30.30 -16.15
CA VAL A 810 -7.31 30.30 -14.68
C VAL A 810 -6.61 31.58 -14.18
N PRO A 811 -7.31 32.55 -13.56
CA PRO A 811 -6.68 33.83 -13.21
C PRO A 811 -5.55 33.67 -12.18
N ARG A 812 -4.60 34.63 -12.13
CA ARG A 812 -3.66 34.67 -11.01
C ARG A 812 -4.40 34.99 -9.71
N ASP A 813 -3.88 34.45 -8.61
CA ASP A 813 -4.41 34.63 -7.25
C ASP A 813 -5.88 34.19 -7.14
N SER A 814 -6.18 33.00 -7.68
CA SER A 814 -7.53 32.42 -7.65
C SER A 814 -7.54 31.02 -7.07
N ILE A 815 -8.69 30.66 -6.49
CA ILE A 815 -9.05 29.32 -6.06
C ILE A 815 -10.36 28.93 -6.76
N THR A 816 -10.39 27.73 -7.35
CA THR A 816 -11.54 27.24 -8.12
C THR A 816 -11.65 25.72 -8.02
N LEU A 817 -12.74 25.15 -8.50
CA LEU A 817 -13.00 23.71 -8.55
C LEU A 817 -13.10 23.26 -10.00
N LEU A 818 -12.48 22.12 -10.29
CA LEU A 818 -12.61 21.36 -11.53
C LEU A 818 -13.03 19.93 -11.20
N GLU A 819 -13.35 19.15 -12.21
CA GLU A 819 -13.62 17.71 -12.10
C GLU A 819 -12.56 16.92 -12.84
N THR A 820 -12.34 15.68 -12.41
CA THR A 820 -11.60 14.70 -13.21
C THR A 820 -12.30 14.42 -14.53
N ASN A 821 -11.52 14.21 -15.59
CA ASN A 821 -12.02 13.71 -16.85
C ASN A 821 -11.55 12.27 -17.03
N GLN A 822 -12.28 11.33 -16.45
CA GLN A 822 -11.87 9.93 -16.41
C GLN A 822 -11.74 9.32 -17.82
N ARG A 823 -12.58 9.74 -18.77
CA ARG A 823 -12.49 9.32 -20.18
C ARG A 823 -11.15 9.66 -20.81
N PHE A 824 -10.61 10.85 -20.51
CA PHE A 824 -9.28 11.26 -20.96
C PHE A 824 -8.18 10.45 -20.28
N ILE A 825 -8.25 10.29 -18.95
CA ILE A 825 -7.25 9.56 -18.16
C ILE A 825 -7.16 8.12 -18.67
N GLU A 826 -8.29 7.41 -18.77
CA GLU A 826 -8.36 6.05 -19.33
C GLU A 826 -7.75 5.98 -20.74
N SER A 827 -8.10 6.92 -21.61
CA SER A 827 -7.58 6.96 -22.99
C SER A 827 -6.06 7.09 -23.03
N TYR A 828 -5.52 8.03 -22.26
CA TYR A 828 -4.08 8.25 -22.13
C TYR A 828 -3.38 7.03 -21.55
N MET A 829 -3.94 6.42 -20.51
CA MET A 829 -3.40 5.22 -19.84
C MET A 829 -3.42 3.99 -20.75
N VAL A 830 -4.49 3.77 -21.53
CA VAL A 830 -4.53 2.70 -22.54
C VAL A 830 -3.46 2.93 -23.61
N GLY A 831 -3.25 4.18 -24.04
CA GLY A 831 -2.19 4.56 -24.96
C GLY A 831 -0.79 4.21 -24.47
N LEU A 832 -0.48 4.58 -23.22
CA LEU A 832 0.77 4.24 -22.53
C LEU A 832 0.98 2.71 -22.50
N ASN A 833 -0.01 1.98 -21.98
CA ASN A 833 0.10 0.52 -21.83
C ASN A 833 0.17 -0.20 -23.17
N HIS A 834 -0.52 0.29 -24.20
CA HIS A 834 -0.44 -0.27 -25.55
C HIS A 834 0.95 -0.13 -26.15
N GLU A 835 1.57 1.05 -26.07
CA GLU A 835 2.92 1.24 -26.61
C GLU A 835 3.96 0.47 -25.79
N MET A 836 3.82 0.44 -24.47
CA MET A 836 4.70 -0.36 -23.62
C MET A 836 4.59 -1.85 -23.95
N ALA A 837 3.38 -2.37 -24.20
CA ALA A 837 3.19 -3.75 -24.63
C ALA A 837 3.84 -4.06 -25.99
N ARG A 838 3.94 -3.07 -26.89
CA ARG A 838 4.69 -3.20 -28.16
C ARG A 838 6.18 -3.25 -27.92
N GLU A 839 6.70 -2.34 -27.10
CA GLU A 839 8.13 -2.29 -26.76
C GLU A 839 8.58 -3.54 -26.00
N LEU A 840 7.80 -4.02 -25.04
CA LEU A 840 8.07 -5.27 -24.33
C LEU A 840 8.17 -6.46 -25.29
N LEU A 841 7.24 -6.58 -26.24
CA LEU A 841 7.30 -7.63 -27.27
C LEU A 841 8.53 -7.46 -28.18
N TRP A 842 8.79 -6.25 -28.65
CA TRP A 842 9.93 -5.94 -29.52
C TRP A 842 11.28 -6.26 -28.87
N ARG A 843 11.38 -6.07 -27.56
CA ARG A 843 12.57 -6.37 -26.75
C ARG A 843 12.62 -7.82 -26.24
N GLU A 844 11.73 -8.69 -26.73
CA GLU A 844 11.63 -10.11 -26.32
C GLU A 844 11.38 -10.32 -24.81
N TYR A 845 10.72 -9.36 -24.16
CA TYR A 845 10.28 -9.52 -22.78
C TYR A 845 9.17 -10.58 -22.74
N PRO A 846 9.19 -11.54 -21.78
CA PRO A 846 8.22 -12.64 -21.72
C PRO A 846 6.87 -12.13 -21.19
N THR A 847 6.11 -11.45 -22.05
CA THR A 847 4.78 -10.92 -21.79
C THR A 847 3.80 -11.41 -22.87
N ASP A 848 2.51 -11.45 -22.53
CA ASP A 848 1.43 -11.70 -23.48
C ASP A 848 0.72 -10.41 -23.94
N GLN A 849 1.35 -9.25 -23.69
CA GLN A 849 0.94 -7.91 -24.13
C GLN A 849 -0.37 -7.36 -23.52
N ARG A 850 -1.04 -8.11 -22.63
CA ARG A 850 -2.29 -7.67 -22.00
C ARG A 850 -2.13 -7.24 -20.54
N GLY A 851 -0.90 -7.23 -20.04
CA GLY A 851 -0.59 -6.63 -18.74
C GLY A 851 -0.81 -5.12 -18.75
N THR A 852 -0.93 -4.55 -17.54
CA THR A 852 -1.07 -3.11 -17.31
C THR A 852 0.14 -2.59 -16.54
N PRO A 853 1.29 -2.34 -17.21
CA PRO A 853 2.47 -1.77 -16.56
C PRO A 853 2.25 -0.44 -15.82
N PHE A 854 1.39 0.43 -16.36
CA PHE A 854 1.07 1.73 -15.82
C PHE A 854 -0.39 1.75 -15.37
N ALA A 855 -0.63 1.81 -14.07
CA ALA A 855 -1.99 1.91 -13.50
C ALA A 855 -2.18 3.14 -12.59
N GLN A 856 -1.11 3.93 -12.40
CA GLN A 856 -1.12 5.17 -11.62
C GLN A 856 -0.94 6.38 -12.53
N PHE A 857 -1.96 7.22 -12.61
CA PHE A 857 -1.95 8.54 -13.22
C PHE A 857 -1.55 9.62 -12.22
N TRP A 858 -2.20 9.71 -11.05
CA TRP A 858 -2.03 10.79 -10.06
C TRP A 858 -0.92 10.53 -9.02
N ASP A 859 -0.43 11.57 -8.33
CA ASP A 859 0.50 11.41 -7.21
C ASP A 859 -0.23 11.13 -5.89
N VAL A 860 -0.07 9.91 -5.38
CA VAL A 860 -0.71 9.42 -4.14
C VAL A 860 0.25 9.36 -2.95
N ARG A 861 1.46 9.91 -3.06
CA ARG A 861 2.47 9.83 -1.98
C ARG A 861 2.03 10.52 -0.69
N GLY A 862 1.15 11.53 -0.81
CA GLY A 862 0.56 12.25 0.33
C GLY A 862 -0.52 11.48 1.10
N VAL A 863 -1.08 10.41 0.52
CA VAL A 863 -2.19 9.66 1.13
C VAL A 863 -1.70 8.86 2.34
N ARG A 864 -2.56 8.65 3.34
CA ARG A 864 -2.23 7.88 4.55
C ARG A 864 -2.63 6.40 4.42
N SER A 865 -1.97 5.53 5.18
CA SER A 865 -2.40 4.12 5.31
C SER A 865 -3.66 4.06 6.16
N LYS A 866 -4.60 3.19 5.80
CA LYS A 866 -5.72 2.86 6.67
C LYS A 866 -5.27 1.95 7.83
N PRO A 867 -5.89 2.00 9.02
CA PRO A 867 -5.54 1.11 10.13
C PRO A 867 -5.65 -0.37 9.75
N GLY A 868 -4.58 -1.15 9.91
CA GLY A 868 -4.56 -2.58 9.60
C GLY A 868 -4.36 -2.94 8.12
N GLU A 869 -4.19 -1.95 7.24
CA GLU A 869 -3.98 -2.13 5.80
C GLU A 869 -2.55 -2.60 5.50
N SER A 870 -2.41 -3.70 4.76
CA SER A 870 -1.12 -4.16 4.26
C SER A 870 -0.58 -3.27 3.14
N ALA A 871 0.73 -3.28 2.90
CA ALA A 871 1.35 -2.50 1.82
C ALA A 871 0.79 -2.86 0.42
N GLN A 872 0.39 -4.12 0.22
CA GLN A 872 -0.20 -4.57 -1.04
C GLN A 872 -1.64 -4.07 -1.21
N GLU A 873 -2.48 -4.20 -0.18
CA GLU A 873 -3.86 -3.68 -0.20
C GLU A 873 -3.86 -2.17 -0.41
N ARG A 874 -2.97 -1.45 0.30
CA ARG A 874 -2.78 -0.02 0.10
C ARG A 874 -2.42 0.31 -1.35
N ARG A 875 -1.51 -0.43 -1.95
CA ARG A 875 -1.09 -0.18 -3.34
C ARG A 875 -2.23 -0.38 -4.32
N GLU A 876 -2.99 -1.48 -4.22
CA GLU A 876 -4.11 -1.75 -5.13
C GLU A 876 -5.24 -0.73 -4.95
N ARG A 877 -5.53 -0.28 -3.72
CA ARG A 877 -6.53 0.76 -3.45
C ARG A 877 -6.18 2.12 -4.08
N LEU A 878 -4.89 2.44 -4.17
CA LEU A 878 -4.44 3.78 -4.61
C LEU A 878 -4.33 3.94 -6.13
N LEU A 879 -4.38 2.84 -6.89
CA LEU A 879 -4.35 2.89 -8.36
C LEU A 879 -5.53 3.71 -8.89
N ASP A 880 -5.32 4.38 -10.02
CA ASP A 880 -6.35 5.21 -10.67
C ASP A 880 -7.21 4.40 -11.65
N ILE A 881 -6.65 3.30 -12.20
CA ILE A 881 -7.39 2.39 -13.07
C ILE A 881 -7.20 0.93 -12.65
N PRO A 882 -8.24 0.07 -12.76
CA PRO A 882 -8.07 -1.36 -12.62
C PRO A 882 -7.31 -1.91 -13.83
N SER A 883 -6.88 -3.17 -13.77
CA SER A 883 -6.17 -3.79 -14.89
C SER A 883 -7.04 -3.77 -16.16
N ILE A 884 -6.50 -3.24 -17.26
CA ILE A 884 -7.27 -3.00 -18.49
C ILE A 884 -7.84 -4.29 -19.08
N ASP A 885 -7.24 -5.45 -18.79
CA ASP A 885 -7.74 -6.74 -19.25
C ASP A 885 -8.96 -7.28 -18.45
N THR A 886 -9.35 -6.62 -17.36
CA THR A 886 -10.61 -6.88 -16.64
C THR A 886 -11.75 -5.98 -17.11
N TRP A 887 -11.47 -4.99 -17.96
CA TRP A 887 -12.49 -4.10 -18.52
C TRP A 887 -13.38 -4.90 -19.47
N THR A 888 -14.69 -4.85 -19.23
CA THR A 888 -15.64 -5.68 -19.97
C THR A 888 -15.90 -5.12 -21.37
N ALA A 889 -16.45 -5.94 -22.26
CA ALA A 889 -16.88 -5.46 -23.58
C ALA A 889 -18.19 -4.66 -23.53
N GLU A 890 -18.85 -4.60 -22.37
CA GLU A 890 -20.11 -3.89 -22.12
C GLU A 890 -19.87 -2.52 -21.47
N SER A 891 -18.69 -2.27 -20.89
CA SER A 891 -18.37 -0.99 -20.26
C SER A 891 -17.98 0.09 -21.27
N GLU A 892 -18.27 1.33 -20.88
CA GLU A 892 -17.96 2.53 -21.62
C GLU A 892 -16.62 3.12 -21.14
N LEU A 893 -16.07 4.05 -21.92
CA LEU A 893 -14.88 4.77 -21.52
C LEU A 893 -15.27 5.73 -20.39
N GLY A 894 -14.52 5.75 -19.29
CA GLY A 894 -14.83 6.52 -18.08
C GLY A 894 -15.41 5.68 -16.93
N ASP A 895 -15.80 4.43 -17.17
CA ASP A 895 -16.41 3.54 -16.16
C ASP A 895 -15.40 2.82 -15.26
N HIS A 896 -14.10 3.08 -15.42
CA HIS A 896 -13.02 2.28 -14.82
C HIS A 896 -12.17 3.11 -13.87
N ASP A 897 -12.78 3.96 -13.05
CA ASP A 897 -12.11 4.48 -11.86
C ASP A 897 -12.00 3.36 -10.80
N ASN A 898 -10.77 3.13 -10.33
CA ASN A 898 -10.50 2.09 -9.33
C ASN A 898 -10.83 2.54 -7.90
N ARG A 899 -11.04 3.83 -7.67
CA ARG A 899 -11.35 4.40 -6.35
C ARG A 899 -12.84 4.46 -6.06
N GLU A 900 -13.67 4.47 -7.09
CA GLU A 900 -15.13 4.42 -6.96
C GLU A 900 -15.57 3.08 -6.34
N ILE A 901 -16.46 3.16 -5.35
CA ILE A 901 -17.02 2.00 -4.66
C ILE A 901 -18.45 1.78 -5.18
N ASN A 902 -18.81 0.55 -5.54
CA ASN A 902 -20.15 0.15 -6.01
C ASN A 902 -20.62 0.66 -7.39
N GLY A 903 -19.73 1.26 -8.19
CA GLY A 903 -20.08 1.70 -9.56
C GLY A 903 -20.98 2.94 -9.60
N GLU A 904 -20.93 3.76 -8.54
CA GLU A 904 -21.31 5.18 -8.60
C GLU A 904 -20.34 5.86 -9.56
N LYS A 905 -20.85 6.69 -10.49
CA LYS A 905 -20.07 7.36 -11.55
C LYS A 905 -19.90 8.82 -11.15
N ASP A 906 -19.12 9.06 -10.11
CA ASP A 906 -19.03 10.37 -9.49
C ASP A 906 -17.64 10.94 -9.78
N ASP A 907 -17.57 11.91 -10.69
CA ASP A 907 -16.32 12.57 -11.04
C ASP A 907 -15.74 13.29 -9.80
N GLU A 908 -14.52 12.91 -9.39
CA GLU A 908 -13.84 13.50 -8.24
C GLU A 908 -13.60 15.01 -8.43
N LEU A 909 -13.97 15.82 -7.44
CA LEU A 909 -13.65 17.24 -7.41
C LEU A 909 -12.16 17.51 -7.17
N VAL A 910 -11.61 18.41 -7.97
CA VAL A 910 -10.22 18.86 -7.90
C VAL A 910 -10.16 20.34 -7.55
N LEU A 911 -9.61 20.66 -6.38
CA LEU A 911 -9.31 22.02 -5.95
C LEU A 911 -8.09 22.54 -6.69
N VAL A 912 -8.27 23.63 -7.43
CA VAL A 912 -7.21 24.31 -8.18
C VAL A 912 -6.83 25.61 -7.49
N ILE A 913 -5.57 25.73 -7.10
CA ILE A 913 -5.01 26.93 -6.48
C ILE A 913 -3.92 27.49 -7.39
N ARG A 914 -4.12 28.73 -7.85
CA ARG A 914 -3.11 29.48 -8.61
C ARG A 914 -2.66 30.70 -7.81
N GLY A 915 -1.41 30.69 -7.32
CA GLY A 915 -0.84 31.83 -6.61
C GLY A 915 0.49 31.51 -5.91
N GLU A 916 1.11 32.54 -5.31
CA GLU A 916 2.41 32.41 -4.64
C GLU A 916 2.33 31.72 -3.26
N LEU A 917 1.14 31.52 -2.71
CA LEU A 917 0.90 30.92 -1.38
C LEU A 917 1.66 29.60 -1.20
N LEU A 918 1.37 28.61 -2.04
CA LEU A 918 1.93 27.25 -1.93
C LEU A 918 3.38 27.16 -2.42
N LYS A 919 3.89 28.22 -3.07
CA LYS A 919 5.30 28.35 -3.42
C LYS A 919 6.11 28.86 -2.24
N LYS A 920 5.56 29.80 -1.46
CA LYS A 920 6.19 30.35 -0.24
C LYS A 920 6.00 29.44 0.97
N TYR A 921 4.81 28.85 1.12
CA TYR A 921 4.43 27.93 2.19
C TYR A 921 4.07 26.55 1.61
N PRO A 922 5.06 25.78 1.14
CA PRO A 922 4.81 24.45 0.56
C PRO A 922 4.29 23.42 1.57
N THR A 923 4.38 23.71 2.87
CA THR A 923 3.87 22.87 3.97
C THR A 923 2.45 23.25 4.41
N THR A 924 1.74 24.06 3.62
CA THR A 924 0.33 24.39 3.87
C THR A 924 -0.50 23.11 3.89
N VAL A 925 -1.35 22.96 4.90
CA VAL A 925 -2.27 21.83 5.02
C VAL A 925 -3.55 22.18 4.26
N VAL A 926 -3.92 21.35 3.28
CA VAL A 926 -5.11 21.50 2.45
C VAL A 926 -6.03 20.31 2.72
N TYR A 927 -7.31 20.57 3.02
CA TYR A 927 -8.31 19.53 3.28
C TYR A 927 -9.73 20.07 3.05
N ALA A 928 -10.69 19.18 2.83
CA ALA A 928 -12.11 19.51 2.83
C ALA A 928 -12.72 19.25 4.21
N HIS A 929 -13.59 20.14 4.66
CA HIS A 929 -14.23 20.10 5.97
C HIS A 929 -15.73 20.34 5.84
N ARG A 930 -16.55 19.46 6.43
CA ARG A 930 -18.00 19.55 6.34
C ARG A 930 -18.52 20.85 6.96
N ALA A 931 -19.45 21.50 6.28
CA ALA A 931 -20.11 22.71 6.75
C ALA A 931 -21.30 22.37 7.66
N GLU A 932 -21.67 23.31 8.51
CA GLU A 932 -22.87 23.26 9.33
C GLU A 932 -23.61 24.60 9.23
N TRP A 933 -24.94 24.54 9.08
CA TRP A 933 -25.78 25.72 9.10
C TRP A 933 -25.81 26.36 10.49
N LEU A 934 -25.71 27.69 10.57
CA LEU A 934 -25.93 28.38 11.83
C LEU A 934 -27.43 28.36 12.20
N PRO A 935 -27.78 28.07 13.48
CA PRO A 935 -29.17 27.96 13.88
C PRO A 935 -29.86 29.33 13.91
N GLY A 936 -30.97 29.45 13.20
CA GLY A 936 -31.87 30.60 13.26
C GLY A 936 -32.72 30.63 14.54
N PRO A 937 -33.55 31.68 14.72
CA PRO A 937 -34.48 31.78 15.85
C PRO A 937 -35.55 30.68 15.76
N GLY A 938 -35.30 29.55 16.43
CA GLY A 938 -36.16 28.36 16.39
C GLY A 938 -35.43 27.03 16.15
N GLY A 939 -34.12 27.06 15.89
CA GLY A 939 -33.30 25.86 15.68
C GLY A 939 -33.35 25.29 14.26
N THR A 940 -33.95 26.00 13.30
CA THR A 940 -33.90 25.68 11.87
C THR A 940 -32.69 26.35 11.20
N PRO A 941 -32.14 25.78 10.11
CA PRO A 941 -31.16 26.46 9.28
C PRO A 941 -31.65 27.86 8.88
N ASP A 942 -30.78 28.87 8.98
CA ASP A 942 -31.05 30.22 8.50
C ASP A 942 -30.11 30.53 7.32
N PRO A 943 -30.60 30.47 6.08
CA PRO A 943 -29.80 30.77 4.88
C PRO A 943 -29.26 32.20 4.82
N SER A 944 -29.76 33.12 5.65
CA SER A 944 -29.26 34.50 5.73
C SER A 944 -27.98 34.64 6.58
N LEU A 945 -27.67 33.62 7.39
CA LEU A 945 -26.44 33.54 8.18
C LEU A 945 -25.37 32.74 7.41
N GLY A 946 -24.10 33.02 7.70
CA GLY A 946 -22.99 32.22 7.16
C GLY A 946 -23.03 30.78 7.67
N ARG A 947 -22.27 29.90 7.02
CA ARG A 947 -22.03 28.52 7.48
C ARG A 947 -20.80 28.49 8.39
N LYS A 948 -20.76 27.56 9.34
CA LYS A 948 -19.56 27.30 10.17
C LYS A 948 -18.97 25.93 9.83
N LEU A 949 -17.73 25.70 10.25
CA LEU A 949 -17.13 24.36 10.23
C LEU A 949 -17.86 23.49 11.27
N MET A 950 -18.21 22.25 10.89
CA MET A 950 -18.79 21.28 11.82
C MET A 950 -17.81 20.99 12.98
N ASP A 951 -18.33 20.85 14.20
CA ASP A 951 -17.45 20.62 15.36
C ASP A 951 -16.83 19.21 15.33
N LEU A 952 -15.53 19.13 15.59
CA LEU A 952 -14.82 17.85 15.71
C LEU A 952 -14.96 17.28 17.13
N ASP A 953 -15.11 15.96 17.25
CA ASP A 953 -15.06 15.30 18.56
C ASP A 953 -13.65 15.46 19.17
N PRO A 954 -13.49 16.19 20.30
CA PRO A 954 -12.19 16.41 20.91
C PRO A 954 -11.58 15.12 21.48
N ALA A 955 -12.37 14.07 21.72
CA ALA A 955 -11.87 12.77 22.20
C ALA A 955 -11.38 11.86 21.06
N ALA A 956 -11.77 12.11 19.81
CA ALA A 956 -11.36 11.31 18.68
C ALA A 956 -9.88 11.56 18.34
N THR A 957 -9.11 10.47 18.21
CA THR A 957 -7.69 10.56 17.85
C THR A 957 -7.50 11.04 16.41
N GLU A 958 -8.43 10.67 15.53
CA GLU A 958 -8.50 11.10 14.13
C GLU A 958 -9.94 11.55 13.80
N PRO A 959 -10.11 12.65 13.03
CA PRO A 959 -11.43 13.07 12.58
C PRO A 959 -12.03 12.04 11.61
N SER A 960 -13.35 11.84 11.66
CA SER A 960 -14.05 10.97 10.70
C SER A 960 -13.90 11.50 9.27
N GLU A 961 -13.79 10.59 8.29
CA GLU A 961 -13.82 10.93 6.86
C GLU A 961 -15.15 11.62 6.47
N ASP A 962 -16.22 11.43 7.24
CA ASP A 962 -17.51 12.12 7.07
C ASP A 962 -17.48 13.61 7.45
N ILE A 963 -16.46 14.05 8.19
CA ILE A 963 -16.32 15.46 8.63
C ILE A 963 -15.10 16.11 7.97
N VAL A 964 -14.01 15.35 7.81
CA VAL A 964 -12.76 15.85 7.23
C VAL A 964 -12.26 14.89 6.17
N LYS A 965 -12.20 15.36 4.92
CA LYS A 965 -11.60 14.62 3.80
C LYS A 965 -10.24 15.21 3.45
N LEU A 966 -9.23 14.35 3.41
CA LEU A 966 -7.88 14.72 2.96
C LEU A 966 -7.79 14.50 1.43
N PRO A 967 -6.87 15.20 0.74
CA PRO A 967 -6.69 14.98 -0.70
C PRO A 967 -6.33 13.52 -1.02
N LEU A 968 -7.00 12.95 -2.01
CA LEU A 968 -6.70 11.64 -2.58
C LEU A 968 -5.40 11.65 -3.39
N TYR A 969 -5.08 12.80 -3.99
CA TYR A 969 -3.87 13.00 -4.77
C TYR A 969 -3.57 14.49 -4.93
N GLU A 970 -2.33 14.75 -5.34
CA GLU A 970 -1.86 16.08 -5.67
C GLU A 970 -1.22 16.11 -7.07
N ALA A 971 -1.33 17.24 -7.75
CA ALA A 971 -0.56 17.53 -8.95
C ALA A 971 -0.11 18.99 -8.96
N LYS A 972 0.99 19.26 -9.68
CA LYS A 972 1.56 20.60 -9.79
C LYS A 972 1.93 20.92 -11.22
N ALA A 973 1.38 22.02 -11.74
CA ALA A 973 1.86 22.65 -12.96
C ALA A 973 2.73 23.86 -12.59
N ALA A 974 4.04 23.75 -12.85
CA ALA A 974 4.98 24.80 -12.50
C ALA A 974 4.68 26.13 -13.24
N PRO A 975 4.90 27.30 -12.61
CA PRO A 975 5.52 27.48 -11.29
C PRO A 975 4.55 27.54 -10.10
N ASP A 976 3.28 27.88 -10.32
CA ASP A 976 2.37 28.43 -9.28
C ASP A 976 0.96 27.80 -9.27
N ILE A 977 0.71 26.70 -9.97
CA ILE A 977 -0.61 26.05 -10.03
C ILE A 977 -0.55 24.67 -9.39
N TYR A 978 -1.45 24.43 -8.45
CA TYR A 978 -1.55 23.22 -7.66
C TYR A 978 -2.97 22.65 -7.76
N PHE A 979 -3.07 21.33 -7.79
CA PHE A 979 -4.31 20.57 -7.92
C PHE A 979 -4.39 19.58 -6.76
N PHE A 980 -5.54 19.51 -6.09
CA PHE A 980 -5.80 18.58 -4.99
C PHE A 980 -7.13 17.88 -5.24
N GLY A 981 -7.12 16.57 -5.49
CA GLY A 981 -8.33 15.79 -5.71
C GLY A 981 -8.96 15.33 -4.41
N PHE A 982 -10.29 15.33 -4.33
CA PHE A 982 -11.06 14.93 -3.16
C PHE A 982 -12.13 13.92 -3.56
N ASP A 983 -12.41 13.01 -2.63
CA ASP A 983 -13.55 12.08 -2.69
C ASP A 983 -14.86 12.84 -2.43
N LEU A 984 -15.25 13.74 -3.32
CA LEU A 984 -16.46 14.56 -3.26
C LEU A 984 -16.95 14.83 -4.68
N ASP A 985 -18.24 14.69 -4.91
CA ASP A 985 -18.89 15.18 -6.13
C ASP A 985 -19.32 16.66 -6.01
N GLU A 986 -19.74 17.26 -7.13
CA GLU A 986 -20.12 18.66 -7.20
C GLU A 986 -21.30 19.03 -6.26
N ASP A 987 -22.31 18.17 -6.17
CA ASP A 987 -23.54 18.42 -5.44
C ASP A 987 -23.32 18.27 -3.92
N GLU A 988 -22.60 17.22 -3.50
CA GLU A 988 -22.13 17.03 -2.13
C GLU A 988 -21.33 18.23 -1.66
N ALA A 989 -20.35 18.69 -2.44
CA ALA A 989 -19.51 19.81 -2.05
C ALA A 989 -20.28 21.13 -1.98
N ARG A 990 -21.20 21.40 -2.94
CA ARG A 990 -22.01 22.63 -2.97
C ARG A 990 -22.98 22.70 -1.80
N GLY A 991 -23.55 21.56 -1.42
CA GLY A 991 -24.65 21.46 -0.47
C GLY A 991 -25.96 22.03 -0.99
N ASP A 992 -27.02 21.80 -0.22
CA ASP A 992 -28.39 22.21 -0.53
C ASP A 992 -28.65 23.71 -0.26
N SER A 993 -29.87 24.17 -0.58
CA SER A 993 -30.29 25.56 -0.41
C SER A 993 -30.45 25.98 1.06
N GLY A 994 -30.61 25.03 1.99
CA GLY A 994 -30.87 25.31 3.40
C GLY A 994 -32.32 25.70 3.69
N GLU A 995 -33.25 25.42 2.76
CA GLU A 995 -34.68 25.70 2.89
C GLU A 995 -35.40 24.63 3.74
N HIS A 996 -34.85 23.41 3.84
CA HIS A 996 -35.41 22.34 4.66
C HIS A 996 -34.48 21.96 5.83
N PRO A 997 -35.03 21.41 6.94
CA PRO A 997 -34.23 21.10 8.13
C PRO A 997 -33.13 20.03 7.95
N ASN A 998 -33.22 19.21 6.90
CA ASN A 998 -32.27 18.13 6.60
C ASN A 998 -31.35 18.46 5.42
N ASP A 999 -31.41 19.69 4.92
CA ASP A 999 -30.57 20.15 3.80
C ASP A 999 -29.10 20.12 4.22
N ASP A 1000 -28.25 19.53 3.38
CA ASP A 1000 -26.81 19.51 3.62
C ASP A 1000 -26.24 20.93 3.46
N ALA A 1001 -25.32 21.31 4.33
CA ALA A 1001 -24.65 22.60 4.25
C ALA A 1001 -23.51 22.60 3.23
N GLY A 1002 -23.06 21.43 2.76
CA GLY A 1002 -21.96 21.26 1.82
C GLY A 1002 -20.59 21.22 2.51
N TRP A 1003 -19.53 21.54 1.76
CA TRP A 1003 -18.15 21.44 2.21
C TRP A 1003 -17.36 22.74 2.03
N PHE A 1004 -16.46 22.99 2.98
CA PHE A 1004 -15.43 24.00 2.91
C PHE A 1004 -14.10 23.39 2.48
N PHE A 1005 -13.39 24.05 1.57
CA PHE A 1005 -11.99 23.77 1.30
C PHE A 1005 -11.12 24.66 2.20
N VAL A 1006 -10.31 24.03 3.03
CA VAL A 1006 -9.55 24.69 4.10
C VAL A 1006 -8.08 24.75 3.74
N LEU A 1007 -7.52 25.96 3.79
CA LEU A 1007 -6.08 26.22 3.71
C LEU A 1007 -5.60 26.61 5.10
N LYS A 1008 -4.72 25.80 5.67
CA LYS A 1008 -4.26 25.95 7.04
C LYS A 1008 -2.74 26.00 7.11
N GLU A 1009 -2.20 27.02 7.77
CA GLU A 1009 -0.78 27.07 8.10
C GLU A 1009 -0.43 25.92 9.06
N ARG A 1010 0.74 25.28 8.86
CA ARG A 1010 1.13 24.12 9.65
C ARG A 1010 1.28 24.49 11.13
N PRO A 1011 0.49 23.91 12.06
CA PRO A 1011 0.56 24.31 13.46
C PRO A 1011 1.91 24.04 14.13
N GLY A 1012 2.61 22.98 13.70
CA GLY A 1012 3.93 22.60 14.22
C GLY A 1012 5.09 23.51 13.79
N ASP A 1013 4.83 24.57 13.03
CA ASP A 1013 5.81 25.60 12.69
C ASP A 1013 5.47 26.92 13.39
N PRO A 1014 5.61 27.00 14.74
CA PRO A 1014 5.16 28.17 15.50
C PRO A 1014 5.94 29.42 15.10
N ARG A 1015 5.20 30.50 14.84
CA ARG A 1015 5.70 31.82 14.48
C ARG A 1015 5.59 32.75 15.68
N PHE A 1016 6.55 33.66 15.81
CA PHE A 1016 6.55 34.68 16.85
C PHE A 1016 6.72 36.04 16.20
N GLY A 1017 5.88 37.01 16.53
CA GLY A 1017 5.86 38.30 15.87
C GLY A 1017 4.59 39.08 16.18
N LEU A 1018 4.40 40.16 15.42
CA LEU A 1018 3.25 41.05 15.52
C LEU A 1018 2.82 41.45 14.11
N ASP A 1019 1.55 41.78 13.93
CA ASP A 1019 1.06 42.24 12.65
C ASP A 1019 1.76 43.53 12.20
N ILE A 1020 1.91 43.71 10.89
CA ILE A 1020 2.53 44.94 10.36
C ILE A 1020 1.63 46.15 10.68
N ASN A 1021 0.32 45.97 10.56
CA ASN A 1021 -0.71 46.94 10.89
C ASN A 1021 -1.92 46.20 11.45
N ARG A 1022 -2.67 46.84 12.36
CA ARG A 1022 -3.94 46.32 12.89
C ARG A 1022 -5.11 47.01 12.20
N GLU A 1023 -6.09 46.23 11.75
CA GLU A 1023 -7.40 46.74 11.33
C GLU A 1023 -8.41 46.62 12.47
N GLY A 1024 -8.99 47.74 12.91
CA GLY A 1024 -10.02 47.75 13.96
C GLY A 1024 -9.47 47.78 15.39
N LYS A 1025 -10.27 47.26 16.34
CA LYS A 1025 -10.00 47.32 17.79
C LYS A 1025 -9.16 46.12 18.23
N LEU A 1026 -8.35 46.30 19.29
CA LEU A 1026 -7.52 45.25 19.87
C LEU A 1026 -8.43 44.37 20.72
N GLN A 1027 -8.90 43.25 20.18
CA GLN A 1027 -9.82 42.36 20.87
C GLN A 1027 -9.10 41.16 21.47
N VAL A 1028 -8.12 40.61 20.76
CA VAL A 1028 -7.27 39.49 21.22
C VAL A 1028 -5.79 39.87 21.09
N TRP A 1029 -4.90 39.18 21.78
CA TRP A 1029 -3.45 39.48 21.69
C TRP A 1029 -2.89 39.21 20.29
N ASN A 1030 -3.51 38.30 19.53
CA ASN A 1030 -3.14 38.05 18.14
C ASN A 1030 -3.44 39.23 17.20
N ASP A 1031 -4.26 40.22 17.62
CA ASP A 1031 -4.50 41.45 16.84
C ASP A 1031 -3.36 42.47 17.01
N LEU A 1032 -2.42 42.24 17.92
CA LEU A 1032 -1.38 43.20 18.29
C LEU A 1032 -0.43 43.46 17.12
N ALA A 1033 -0.26 44.74 16.76
CA ALA A 1033 0.59 45.15 15.65
C ALA A 1033 1.83 45.93 16.11
N TRP A 1034 2.88 45.92 15.28
CA TRP A 1034 4.13 46.65 15.51
C TRP A 1034 3.95 48.13 15.89
N PRO A 1035 3.02 48.92 15.29
CA PRO A 1035 2.79 50.31 15.68
C PRO A 1035 2.21 50.49 17.10
N ASP A 1036 1.57 49.47 17.67
CA ASP A 1036 0.96 49.55 19.01
C ASP A 1036 2.03 49.49 20.13
N VAL A 1037 3.18 48.86 19.85
CA VAL A 1037 4.25 48.60 20.85
C VAL A 1037 5.53 49.40 20.61
N LEU A 1038 5.77 49.87 19.39
CA LEU A 1038 6.96 50.66 19.07
C LEU A 1038 6.72 52.15 19.35
N THR A 1039 7.31 52.67 20.43
CA THR A 1039 7.27 54.09 20.79
C THR A 1039 8.53 54.82 20.30
N GLY A 1040 8.42 55.68 19.27
CA GLY A 1040 9.53 56.54 18.82
C GLY A 1040 9.45 56.97 17.34
N PRO A 1041 10.13 58.07 16.93
CA PRO A 1041 10.11 58.53 15.55
C PRO A 1041 10.84 57.58 14.58
N PRO A 1042 10.42 57.50 13.31
CA PRO A 1042 10.94 56.57 12.30
C PRO A 1042 12.28 57.04 11.70
N SER A 1043 13.36 57.09 12.47
CA SER A 1043 14.67 57.50 11.94
C SER A 1043 15.81 56.54 12.29
N GLY A 1044 16.18 55.68 11.33
CA GLY A 1044 17.53 55.11 11.15
C GLY A 1044 18.08 54.13 12.18
N ALA A 1045 17.55 54.05 13.40
CA ALA A 1045 18.04 53.14 14.44
C ALA A 1045 17.27 51.80 14.44
N PRO A 1046 17.92 50.68 14.83
CA PRO A 1046 17.27 49.39 14.99
C PRO A 1046 16.07 49.46 15.93
N ARG A 1047 14.95 48.88 15.51
CA ARG A 1047 13.70 48.92 16.26
C ARG A 1047 13.55 47.66 17.10
N TYR A 1048 13.73 47.80 18.40
CA TYR A 1048 13.57 46.72 19.37
C TYR A 1048 12.26 46.85 20.15
N LEU A 1049 11.65 45.72 20.49
CA LEU A 1049 10.65 45.66 21.56
C LEU A 1049 11.32 46.05 22.87
N LYS A 1050 10.80 47.10 23.53
CA LYS A 1050 11.32 47.62 24.80
C LYS A 1050 10.29 47.39 25.91
N LEU A 1051 10.76 46.82 27.02
CA LEU A 1051 10.00 46.54 28.23
C LEU A 1051 10.56 47.40 29.38
N ASP A 1052 10.43 48.71 29.24
CA ASP A 1052 10.88 49.73 30.19
C ASP A 1052 9.75 50.68 30.61
N ALA A 1053 10.06 51.79 31.28
CA ALA A 1053 9.08 52.77 31.72
C ALA A 1053 8.28 53.44 30.58
N SER A 1054 8.70 53.30 29.32
CA SER A 1054 8.00 53.79 28.12
C SER A 1054 7.06 52.76 27.47
N THR A 1055 6.98 51.55 28.04
CA THR A 1055 6.06 50.50 27.55
C THR A 1055 4.61 50.97 27.69
N PRO A 1056 3.82 51.01 26.60
CA PRO A 1056 2.41 51.41 26.67
C PRO A 1056 1.61 50.39 27.47
N ALA A 1057 0.62 50.84 28.24
CA ALA A 1057 -0.37 49.94 28.84
C ALA A 1057 -1.47 49.65 27.81
N LEU A 1058 -1.55 48.40 27.36
CA LEU A 1058 -2.55 47.96 26.37
C LEU A 1058 -3.64 47.14 27.08
N ALA A 1059 -4.89 47.33 26.67
CA ALA A 1059 -6.04 46.60 27.20
C ALA A 1059 -6.92 46.10 26.05
N LEU A 1060 -7.45 44.89 26.19
CA LEU A 1060 -8.31 44.26 25.21
C LEU A 1060 -9.75 44.80 25.30
N GLU A 1061 -10.40 44.97 24.16
CA GLU A 1061 -11.82 45.34 24.07
C GLU A 1061 -12.68 44.11 23.77
N ALA A 1062 -13.71 43.86 24.59
CA ALA A 1062 -14.60 42.72 24.42
C ALA A 1062 -15.32 42.74 23.04
N PRO A 1063 -15.37 41.62 22.31
CA PRO A 1063 -16.14 41.53 21.07
C PRO A 1063 -17.64 41.64 21.35
N THR A 1064 -18.33 42.54 20.63
CA THR A 1064 -19.75 42.85 20.85
C THR A 1064 -20.71 42.16 19.88
N THR A 1065 -20.21 41.48 18.86
CA THR A 1065 -21.02 40.83 17.82
C THR A 1065 -21.34 39.39 18.22
N PRO A 1066 -22.61 38.96 18.23
CA PRO A 1066 -22.98 37.56 18.47
C PRO A 1066 -22.32 36.63 17.44
N GLY A 1067 -21.77 35.50 17.88
CA GLY A 1067 -21.09 34.54 16.99
C GLY A 1067 -19.69 34.96 16.53
N ASN A 1068 -19.08 35.99 17.15
CA ASN A 1068 -17.71 36.37 16.83
C ASN A 1068 -16.73 35.27 17.29
N VAL A 1069 -15.97 34.74 16.33
CA VAL A 1069 -14.94 33.69 16.53
C VAL A 1069 -13.87 34.06 17.56
N LYS A 1070 -13.66 35.36 17.83
CA LYS A 1070 -12.68 35.85 18.82
C LYS A 1070 -13.18 35.79 20.28
N ALA A 1071 -14.45 35.47 20.53
CA ALA A 1071 -15.03 35.54 21.87
C ALA A 1071 -14.41 34.54 22.86
N GLU A 1072 -14.09 33.32 22.40
CA GLU A 1072 -13.43 32.30 23.20
C GLU A 1072 -12.00 32.72 23.54
N GLN A 1073 -11.21 33.08 22.52
CA GLN A 1073 -9.84 33.57 22.70
C GLN A 1073 -9.76 34.83 23.59
N TYR A 1074 -10.70 35.76 23.48
CA TYR A 1074 -10.77 36.92 24.38
C TYR A 1074 -10.91 36.52 25.85
N THR A 1075 -11.66 35.44 26.14
CA THR A 1075 -11.88 34.98 27.51
C THR A 1075 -10.61 34.43 28.13
N GLU A 1076 -9.73 33.86 27.32
CA GLU A 1076 -8.38 33.41 27.71
C GLU A 1076 -7.42 34.61 27.83
N ASP A 1077 -7.40 35.48 26.81
CA ASP A 1077 -6.43 36.56 26.67
C ASP A 1077 -6.59 37.69 27.69
N LYS A 1078 -7.81 37.96 28.16
CA LYS A 1078 -8.12 39.10 29.06
C LYS A 1078 -7.36 39.06 30.40
N ASP A 1079 -6.92 37.87 30.82
CA ASP A 1079 -6.24 37.66 32.11
C ASP A 1079 -4.72 37.89 32.00
N ILE A 1080 -4.19 38.04 30.78
CA ILE A 1080 -2.79 38.38 30.51
C ILE A 1080 -2.69 39.89 30.26
N LEU A 1081 -1.65 40.54 30.81
CA LEU A 1081 -1.46 41.99 30.72
C LEU A 1081 -0.13 42.36 30.05
N TRP A 1082 -0.21 43.15 28.98
CA TRP A 1082 0.97 43.77 28.39
C TRP A 1082 1.52 44.88 29.30
N SER A 1083 2.74 44.69 29.82
CA SER A 1083 3.39 45.66 30.71
C SER A 1083 4.92 45.53 30.69
N ALA A 1084 5.62 46.54 31.20
CA ALA A 1084 7.08 46.49 31.38
C ALA A 1084 7.55 45.31 32.26
N GLN A 1085 6.69 44.81 33.16
CA GLN A 1085 7.01 43.74 34.12
C GLN A 1085 6.61 42.34 33.64
N ILE A 1086 6.05 42.20 32.43
CA ILE A 1086 5.52 40.94 31.89
C ILE A 1086 6.51 39.76 32.00
N GLY A 1087 6.03 38.57 32.37
CA GLY A 1087 6.88 37.37 32.38
C GLY A 1087 7.34 36.97 30.99
N ALA A 1088 8.43 36.21 30.88
CA ALA A 1088 8.91 35.72 29.58
C ALA A 1088 7.95 34.69 28.93
N GLY A 1089 7.23 33.90 29.74
CA GLY A 1089 6.20 32.97 29.28
C GLY A 1089 4.97 33.71 28.72
N ASP A 1090 4.44 34.68 29.46
CA ASP A 1090 3.31 35.52 29.01
C ASP A 1090 3.67 36.33 27.75
N LEU A 1091 4.91 36.84 27.68
CA LEU A 1091 5.38 37.54 26.48
C LEU A 1091 5.48 36.61 25.28
N ALA A 1092 5.94 35.37 25.48
CA ALA A 1092 5.95 34.36 24.42
C ALA A 1092 4.53 34.04 23.94
N TYR A 1093 3.56 33.94 24.85
CA TYR A 1093 2.15 33.76 24.51
C TYR A 1093 1.61 34.93 23.66
N ILE A 1094 1.86 36.18 24.05
CA ILE A 1094 1.39 37.35 23.29
C ILE A 1094 2.06 37.44 21.90
N LEU A 1095 3.36 37.12 21.83
CA LEU A 1095 4.10 37.17 20.57
C LEU A 1095 3.82 35.97 19.67
N TYR A 1096 3.26 34.88 20.21
CA TYR A 1096 2.93 33.70 19.42
C TYR A 1096 1.80 34.04 18.43
N GLN A 1097 2.06 33.78 17.16
CA GLN A 1097 1.13 34.02 16.07
C GLN A 1097 0.37 32.73 15.80
N ALA A 1098 -0.94 32.75 16.04
CA ALA A 1098 -1.80 31.59 15.84
C ALA A 1098 -1.80 31.17 14.35
N PRO A 1099 -1.70 29.86 14.03
CA PRO A 1099 -1.73 29.39 12.66
C PRO A 1099 -3.01 29.84 11.98
N VAL A 1100 -2.84 30.49 10.84
CA VAL A 1100 -3.97 31.01 10.07
C VAL A 1100 -4.70 29.86 9.39
N LEU A 1101 -6.03 29.88 9.50
CA LEU A 1101 -6.93 28.96 8.83
C LEU A 1101 -7.92 29.79 8.01
N VAL A 1102 -8.02 29.49 6.72
CA VAL A 1102 -9.06 30.05 5.86
C VAL A 1102 -9.85 28.92 5.26
N ALA A 1103 -11.17 29.03 5.35
CA ALA A 1103 -12.12 28.10 4.78
C ALA A 1103 -12.89 28.83 3.67
N VAL A 1104 -12.92 28.25 2.47
CA VAL A 1104 -13.68 28.75 1.32
C VAL A 1104 -14.76 27.74 0.98
N HIS A 1105 -16.01 28.18 0.93
CA HIS A 1105 -17.12 27.25 0.65
C HIS A 1105 -17.12 26.84 -0.83
N ALA A 1106 -17.41 25.58 -1.16
CA ALA A 1106 -17.45 25.11 -2.54
C ALA A 1106 -18.38 25.94 -3.43
N ARG A 1107 -19.57 26.29 -2.92
CA ARG A 1107 -20.54 27.22 -3.55
C ARG A 1107 -19.99 28.58 -3.99
N GLU A 1108 -18.88 29.08 -3.42
CA GLU A 1108 -18.26 30.33 -3.90
C GLU A 1108 -17.39 30.11 -5.17
N MET A 1109 -17.02 28.86 -5.42
CA MET A 1109 -16.19 28.42 -6.54
C MET A 1109 -16.99 27.71 -7.62
N LEU A 1110 -18.22 27.28 -7.32
CA LEU A 1110 -19.20 26.72 -8.26
C LEU A 1110 -20.23 27.80 -8.59
N ARG A 1111 -20.88 27.74 -9.76
CA ARG A 1111 -22.02 28.64 -10.02
C ARG A 1111 -23.26 28.14 -9.26
N ASP A 1112 -24.16 29.05 -8.89
CA ASP A 1112 -25.51 28.66 -8.51
C ASP A 1112 -26.18 28.09 -9.76
N GLY A 1113 -26.43 26.78 -9.76
CA GLY A 1113 -27.06 26.04 -10.86
C GLY A 1113 -28.43 26.56 -11.28
#